data_AF-A0A947R619-F1
#
_entry.id   AF-A0A947R619-F1
#
_cell.length_a   1.000
_cell.length_b   1.000
_cell.length_c   1.000
_cell.angle_alpha   90.00
_cell.angle_beta   90.00
_cell.angle_gamma   90.00
#
_symmetry.space_group_name_H-M   'P 1'
#
loop_
_entity.id
_entity.type
_entity.pdbx_description
1 polymer ?
#
loop_
_entity_poly.entity_id
_entity_poly.type
_entity_poly.pdbx_seq_one_letter_code
_entity_poly.pdbx_strand_id
1 'polypeptide(L)'
;MIQSNYKNRVWFVVLALIFLIITVFVMFHEEKHDWKKIQARYYNDYSDRVNQKIQEATEGGDQDALKIWTALNNDLVRSKKIGIKQVFIPEAGKRDLCGTCHIGMENSLFADAKNPLKAHPAAILKKHKINNFGCTLCHHGQGIALKMDKAHGFEHNWEEPKLPSKYIQASCFGCHENVHGLEGAEVAATGKTLFTDNGCFGCHNANIIQNLPYFSTPLNGISQKITNESYIFKWIENPEELRPGTSMPKFRLKEEELRHVAAYVYSLKAVNEINSPSLKEGVSALGKKLFTEKGCIACHSDTRKDPSLKKRVPKIADAGLKLNKKWLDAWIDSPSSVNPDTTMPNVELTQNEISDLSTYVLTLKDEMVNEKLVFNYKSGNPEEGKKLVQSFGCYGCHKIGSMENQALVGVDVGEVAKKRMEELPFGNSTVNHTKWDWIFNKIKQPDIYTTEDMPLKMPGYMLDEKELDALTTFYLNNRLYDLTDTLIVRNTADTHIGEKGNFLIGHFNCKGCHEIFTGELPRITNYMELKTMIPPRIVDEAERVQPQWLFQYINRPFAMRPWLKIRMPQFNISYEDKNLLIGYFASILPEAKRSLNKIPYEPQLVRADYDAETIQMGEYRVVTDKCMQCHPVSLDGGLPEGKKLEDLSINLMLAKTRLRPDWIINFMRNPDDYAGKDTKMPFVFYTPDRVPRIPDPEMWLKYATWYLMFMEKVPETKAVEENVREEADVDWTDY
;
A
#
# COMPACT_ATOMS: atom_id res chain seq x y z
N MET A 1 5.01 -88.60 -21.38
CA MET A 1 4.64 -87.87 -20.14
C MET A 1 5.84 -87.48 -19.26
N ILE A 2 6.88 -88.30 -19.11
CA ILE A 2 7.99 -88.03 -18.17
C ILE A 2 8.89 -86.84 -18.58
N GLN A 3 9.19 -86.66 -19.87
CA GLN A 3 10.00 -85.50 -20.34
C GLN A 3 9.28 -84.15 -20.24
N SER A 4 7.95 -84.12 -20.38
CA SER A 4 7.14 -82.91 -20.17
C SER A 4 7.23 -82.43 -18.71
N ASN A 5 7.26 -83.36 -17.76
CA ASN A 5 7.39 -83.06 -16.33
C ASN A 5 8.77 -82.49 -15.95
N TYR A 6 9.85 -82.94 -16.60
CA TYR A 6 11.20 -82.39 -16.35
C TYR A 6 11.31 -80.95 -16.86
N LYS A 7 10.82 -80.68 -18.07
CA LYS A 7 10.82 -79.33 -18.66
C LYS A 7 10.00 -78.34 -17.82
N ASN A 8 8.84 -78.78 -17.31
CA ASN A 8 8.01 -77.97 -16.42
C ASN A 8 8.68 -77.70 -15.05
N ARG A 9 9.39 -78.68 -14.48
CA ARG A 9 10.17 -78.49 -13.24
C ARG A 9 11.34 -77.53 -13.42
N VAL A 10 12.06 -77.61 -14.53
CA VAL A 10 13.15 -76.67 -14.85
C VAL A 10 12.60 -75.26 -15.03
N TRP A 11 11.48 -75.09 -15.76
CA TRP A 11 10.82 -73.78 -15.88
C TRP A 11 10.32 -73.23 -14.55
N PHE A 12 9.78 -74.07 -13.67
CA PHE A 12 9.37 -73.66 -12.32
C PHE A 12 10.56 -73.14 -11.51
N VAL A 13 11.70 -73.83 -11.53
CA VAL A 13 12.93 -73.39 -10.83
C VAL A 13 13.45 -72.08 -11.41
N VAL A 14 13.47 -71.93 -12.74
CA VAL A 14 13.91 -70.69 -13.40
C VAL A 14 12.99 -69.52 -13.02
N LEU A 15 11.67 -69.70 -13.06
CA LEU A 15 10.72 -68.65 -12.66
C LEU A 15 10.82 -68.31 -11.17
N ALA A 16 11.03 -69.31 -10.30
CA ALA A 16 11.24 -69.09 -8.87
C ALA A 16 12.53 -68.29 -8.59
N LEU A 17 13.62 -68.58 -9.32
CA LEU A 17 14.87 -67.82 -9.23
C LEU A 17 14.71 -66.38 -9.75
N ILE A 18 14.01 -66.19 -10.87
CA ILE A 18 13.69 -64.84 -11.39
C ILE A 18 12.86 -64.06 -10.36
N PHE A 19 11.84 -64.69 -9.78
CA PHE A 19 11.02 -64.07 -8.74
C PHE A 19 11.85 -63.71 -7.49
N LEU A 20 12.76 -64.57 -7.06
CA LEU A 20 13.68 -64.30 -5.95
C LEU A 20 14.60 -63.11 -6.27
N ILE A 21 15.19 -63.07 -7.47
CA ILE A 21 16.07 -61.97 -7.90
C ILE A 21 15.29 -60.65 -7.92
N ILE A 22 14.07 -60.65 -8.49
CA ILE A 22 13.20 -59.47 -8.51
C ILE A 22 12.85 -59.04 -7.07
N THR A 23 12.50 -59.98 -6.19
CA THR A 23 12.17 -59.71 -4.79
C THR A 23 13.36 -59.08 -4.06
N VAL A 24 14.55 -59.66 -4.19
CA VAL A 24 15.78 -59.13 -3.60
C VAL A 24 16.11 -57.75 -4.16
N PHE A 25 15.97 -57.55 -5.48
CA PHE A 25 16.15 -56.25 -6.12
C PHE A 25 15.18 -55.20 -5.60
N VAL A 26 13.89 -55.53 -5.46
CA VAL A 26 12.87 -54.64 -4.91
C VAL A 26 13.19 -54.28 -3.45
N MET A 27 13.56 -55.27 -2.62
CA MET A 27 13.96 -55.02 -1.23
C MET A 27 15.17 -54.08 -1.15
N PHE A 28 16.22 -54.33 -1.94
CA PHE A 28 17.40 -53.44 -1.99
C PHE A 28 17.06 -52.05 -2.50
N HIS A 29 16.14 -51.94 -3.47
CA HIS A 29 15.69 -50.65 -3.99
C HIS A 29 14.89 -49.88 -2.93
N GLU A 30 14.00 -50.56 -2.21
CA GLU A 30 13.15 -50.00 -1.16
C GLU A 30 13.96 -49.57 0.07
N GLU A 31 15.02 -50.30 0.45
CA GLU A 31 15.92 -49.89 1.54
C GLU A 31 16.74 -48.64 1.22
N LYS A 32 17.03 -48.38 -0.06
CA LYS A 32 17.95 -47.31 -0.48
C LYS A 32 17.30 -45.94 -0.72
N HIS A 33 16.02 -45.76 -0.42
CA HIS A 33 15.36 -44.47 -0.56
C HIS A 33 16.02 -43.35 0.26
N ASP A 34 16.26 -42.19 -0.37
CA ASP A 34 16.99 -41.08 0.24
C ASP A 34 16.29 -40.50 1.49
N TRP A 35 14.96 -40.52 1.52
CA TRP A 35 14.20 -40.04 2.67
C TRP A 35 14.48 -40.85 3.95
N LYS A 36 14.82 -42.14 3.85
CA LYS A 36 15.21 -42.96 5.02
C LYS A 36 16.52 -42.45 5.63
N LYS A 37 17.49 -42.07 4.80
CA LYS A 37 18.76 -41.46 5.23
C LYS A 37 18.53 -40.09 5.87
N ILE A 38 17.63 -39.29 5.30
CA ILE A 38 17.26 -37.98 5.84
C ILE A 38 16.64 -38.12 7.24
N GLN A 39 15.69 -39.03 7.43
CA GLN A 39 15.08 -39.27 8.75
C GLN A 39 16.08 -39.85 9.75
N ALA A 40 16.94 -40.78 9.33
CA ALA A 40 18.00 -41.30 10.18
C ALA A 40 18.93 -40.17 10.67
N ARG A 41 19.33 -39.26 9.78
CA ARG A 41 20.11 -38.06 10.12
C ARG A 41 19.36 -37.16 11.09
N TYR A 42 18.10 -36.84 10.81
CA TYR A 42 17.26 -36.04 11.70
C TYR A 42 17.24 -36.57 13.13
N TYR A 43 16.99 -37.87 13.31
CA TYR A 43 16.90 -38.47 14.64
C TYR A 43 18.24 -38.45 15.38
N ASN A 44 19.36 -38.58 14.66
CA ASN A 44 20.68 -38.47 15.27
C ASN A 44 20.96 -37.01 15.68
N ASP A 45 20.79 -36.06 14.75
CA ASP A 45 20.96 -34.62 15.01
C ASP A 45 20.03 -34.13 16.14
N TYR A 46 18.80 -34.67 16.21
CA TYR A 46 17.84 -34.32 17.26
C TYR A 46 18.31 -34.84 18.61
N SER A 47 18.82 -36.07 18.67
CA SER A 47 19.38 -36.63 19.90
C SER A 47 20.57 -35.82 20.39
N ASP A 48 21.48 -35.44 19.49
CA ASP A 48 22.66 -34.64 19.83
C ASP A 48 22.26 -33.26 20.37
N ARG A 49 21.31 -32.58 19.71
CA ARG A 49 20.79 -31.28 20.14
C ARG A 49 20.09 -31.35 21.50
N VAL A 50 19.31 -32.40 21.77
CA VAL A 50 18.66 -32.59 23.08
C VAL A 50 19.70 -32.89 24.16
N ASN A 51 20.69 -33.73 23.88
CA ASN A 51 21.77 -34.03 24.82
C ASN A 51 22.58 -32.77 25.16
N GLN A 52 22.84 -31.90 24.18
CA GLN A 52 23.46 -30.61 24.43
C GLN A 52 22.61 -29.75 25.37
N LYS A 53 21.28 -29.71 25.19
CA LYS A 53 20.38 -28.97 26.09
C LYS A 53 20.33 -29.54 27.51
N ILE A 54 20.43 -30.85 27.66
CA ILE A 54 20.58 -31.51 28.96
C ILE A 54 21.88 -31.07 29.63
N GLN A 55 22.99 -31.05 28.89
CA GLN A 55 24.29 -30.62 29.40
C GLN A 55 24.25 -29.15 29.84
N GLU A 56 23.75 -28.25 28.99
CA GLU A 56 23.58 -26.82 29.30
C GLU A 56 22.74 -26.60 30.58
N ALA A 57 21.62 -27.33 30.73
CA ALA A 57 20.78 -27.25 31.92
C ALA A 57 21.48 -27.80 33.18
N THR A 58 22.27 -28.86 33.04
CA THR A 58 23.05 -29.46 34.13
C THR A 58 24.13 -28.51 34.62
N GLU A 59 24.91 -27.94 33.70
CA GLU A 59 25.98 -26.99 34.00
C GLU A 59 25.44 -25.66 34.55
N GLY A 60 24.27 -25.22 34.06
CA GLY A 60 23.58 -24.02 34.52
C GLY A 60 22.77 -24.20 35.82
N GLY A 61 22.65 -25.42 36.34
CA GLY A 61 21.88 -25.71 37.56
C GLY A 61 20.36 -25.56 37.44
N ASP A 62 19.81 -25.51 36.22
CA ASP A 62 18.37 -25.37 35.95
C ASP A 62 17.68 -26.75 36.01
N GLN A 63 17.19 -27.10 37.20
CA GLN A 63 16.54 -28.39 37.46
C GLN A 63 15.24 -28.59 36.67
N ASP A 64 14.51 -27.51 36.38
CA ASP A 64 13.27 -27.58 35.61
C ASP A 64 13.56 -27.84 34.13
N ALA A 65 14.52 -27.14 33.55
CA ALA A 65 14.98 -27.41 32.19
C ALA A 65 15.57 -28.82 32.04
N LEU A 66 16.37 -29.27 33.02
CA LEU A 66 16.96 -30.61 33.02
C LEU A 66 15.89 -31.70 32.99
N LYS A 67 14.82 -31.55 33.79
CA LYS A 67 13.68 -32.46 33.81
C LYS A 67 12.96 -32.49 32.46
N ILE A 68 12.74 -31.33 31.84
CA ILE A 68 12.07 -31.21 30.53
C ILE A 68 12.89 -31.90 29.44
N TRP A 69 14.18 -31.60 29.31
CA TRP A 69 15.02 -32.16 28.24
C TRP A 69 15.28 -33.65 28.42
N THR A 70 15.42 -34.13 29.66
CA THR A 70 15.56 -35.57 29.95
C THR A 70 14.28 -36.33 29.57
N ALA A 71 13.10 -35.78 29.88
CA ALA A 71 11.84 -36.37 29.45
C ALA A 71 11.72 -36.42 27.92
N LEU A 72 12.11 -35.34 27.23
CA LEU A 72 12.11 -35.28 25.77
C LEU A 72 13.06 -36.29 25.13
N ASN A 73 14.26 -36.48 25.69
CA ASN A 73 15.22 -37.48 25.21
C ASN A 73 14.67 -38.90 25.33
N ASN A 74 14.02 -39.22 26.46
CA ASN A 74 13.39 -40.52 26.66
C ASN A 74 12.23 -40.76 25.67
N ASP A 75 11.44 -39.73 25.38
CA ASP A 75 10.37 -39.82 24.38
C ASP A 75 10.92 -39.96 22.95
N LEU A 76 12.01 -39.26 22.62
CA LEU A 76 12.70 -39.38 21.34
C LEU A 76 13.18 -40.82 21.08
N VAL A 77 13.81 -41.45 22.07
CA VAL A 77 14.29 -42.84 21.98
C VAL A 77 13.13 -43.81 21.74
N ARG A 78 11.97 -43.57 22.38
CA ARG A 78 10.76 -44.40 22.22
C ARG A 78 10.02 -44.16 20.91
N SER A 79 10.05 -42.93 20.39
CA SER A 79 9.26 -42.48 19.24
C SER A 79 10.03 -42.46 17.91
N LYS A 80 11.31 -42.85 17.90
CA LYS A 80 12.14 -42.98 16.69
C LYS A 80 11.55 -43.99 15.72
N LYS A 81 10.73 -43.50 14.78
CA LYS A 81 10.06 -44.31 13.76
C LYS A 81 10.35 -43.75 12.37
N ILE A 82 11.30 -44.38 11.69
CA ILE A 82 11.54 -44.13 10.27
C ILE A 82 10.35 -44.67 9.48
N GLY A 83 9.74 -43.82 8.67
CA GLY A 83 8.58 -44.19 7.86
C GLY A 83 7.98 -43.00 7.14
N ILE A 84 7.09 -43.31 6.19
CA ILE A 84 6.36 -42.29 5.43
C ILE A 84 5.47 -41.49 6.39
N LYS A 85 5.56 -40.17 6.30
CA LYS A 85 4.69 -39.24 7.03
C LYS A 85 3.71 -38.67 6.02
N GLN A 86 2.42 -38.77 6.32
CA GLN A 86 1.36 -38.33 5.42
C GLN A 86 0.44 -37.33 6.12
N VAL A 87 0.13 -36.25 5.42
CA VAL A 87 -0.99 -35.35 5.69
C VAL A 87 -2.03 -35.57 4.60
N PHE A 88 -3.29 -35.69 4.97
CA PHE A 88 -4.40 -35.81 4.03
C PHE A 88 -5.46 -34.78 4.39
N ILE A 89 -5.86 -33.98 3.41
CA ILE A 89 -6.82 -32.88 3.56
C ILE A 89 -7.96 -33.17 2.57
N PRO A 90 -8.99 -33.90 3.03
CA PRO A 90 -10.12 -34.28 2.19
C PRO A 90 -10.78 -33.09 1.50
N GLU A 91 -10.93 -31.98 2.23
CA GLU A 91 -11.60 -30.75 1.78
C GLU A 91 -10.88 -30.06 0.61
N ALA A 92 -9.57 -30.30 0.48
CA ALA A 92 -8.75 -29.79 -0.61
C ALA A 92 -8.42 -30.87 -1.66
N GLY A 93 -8.84 -32.12 -1.44
CA GLY A 93 -8.41 -33.26 -2.24
C GLY A 93 -6.88 -33.46 -2.26
N LYS A 94 -6.16 -32.94 -1.26
CA LYS A 94 -4.68 -32.96 -1.23
C LYS A 94 -4.17 -34.06 -0.31
N ARG A 95 -3.18 -34.80 -0.80
CA ARG A 95 -2.37 -35.75 -0.02
C ARG A 95 -0.92 -35.33 -0.14
N ASP A 96 -0.27 -35.18 1.01
CA ASP A 96 1.09 -34.66 1.11
C ASP A 96 1.99 -35.57 1.93
N LEU A 97 3.13 -35.94 1.36
CA LEU A 97 4.17 -36.79 1.93
C LEU A 97 5.46 -36.01 2.20
N CYS A 98 5.48 -34.68 1.99
CA CYS A 98 6.66 -33.83 2.14
C CYS A 98 7.29 -33.95 3.53
N GLY A 99 6.49 -34.11 4.59
CA GLY A 99 6.96 -34.35 5.96
C GLY A 99 7.79 -35.63 6.12
N THR A 100 7.80 -36.52 5.13
CA THR A 100 8.69 -37.69 5.10
C THR A 100 10.15 -37.25 4.98
N CYS A 101 10.45 -36.24 4.16
CA CYS A 101 11.80 -35.66 4.04
C CYS A 101 11.97 -34.46 4.97
N HIS A 102 10.94 -33.62 5.09
CA HIS A 102 10.94 -32.39 5.88
C HIS A 102 10.55 -32.63 7.34
N ILE A 103 11.06 -33.69 7.95
CA ILE A 103 10.64 -34.14 9.28
C ILE A 103 10.97 -33.15 10.42
N GLY A 104 11.93 -32.24 10.21
CA GLY A 104 12.29 -31.20 11.19
C GLY A 104 11.43 -29.94 11.13
N MET A 105 10.47 -29.85 10.21
CA MET A 105 9.72 -28.62 9.91
C MET A 105 8.94 -28.02 11.10
N GLU A 106 8.51 -28.84 12.07
CA GLU A 106 7.79 -28.36 13.27
C GLU A 106 8.69 -28.29 14.53
N ASN A 107 9.95 -28.70 14.44
CA ASN A 107 10.85 -28.78 15.59
C ASN A 107 11.73 -27.52 15.68
N SER A 108 11.47 -26.65 16.66
CA SER A 108 12.21 -25.39 16.84
C SER A 108 13.71 -25.57 17.08
N LEU A 109 14.18 -26.74 17.54
CA LEU A 109 15.61 -27.04 17.66
C LEU A 109 16.33 -27.09 16.32
N PHE A 110 15.60 -27.12 15.20
CA PHE A 110 16.15 -27.15 13.84
C PHE A 110 16.00 -25.81 13.11
N ALA A 111 15.76 -24.70 13.83
CA ALA A 111 15.62 -23.38 13.22
C ALA A 111 16.86 -22.93 12.41
N ASP A 112 18.05 -23.31 12.87
CA ASP A 112 19.36 -23.06 12.25
C ASP A 112 19.79 -24.14 11.24
N ALA A 113 19.06 -25.25 11.15
CA ALA A 113 19.42 -26.36 10.29
C ALA A 113 19.27 -26.00 8.80
N LYS A 114 19.97 -26.75 7.93
CA LYS A 114 19.80 -26.63 6.47
C LYS A 114 18.59 -27.45 6.01
N ASN A 115 17.99 -27.04 4.89
CA ASN A 115 17.00 -27.88 4.21
C ASN A 115 17.60 -29.26 3.88
N PRO A 116 16.81 -30.35 4.02
CA PRO A 116 15.37 -30.38 4.29
C PRO A 116 14.97 -30.40 5.77
N LEU A 117 15.91 -30.39 6.72
CA LEU A 117 15.60 -30.53 8.16
C LEU A 117 15.25 -29.21 8.84
N LYS A 118 15.37 -28.09 8.14
CA LYS A 118 15.12 -26.75 8.69
C LYS A 118 13.68 -26.62 9.21
N ALA A 119 13.55 -26.02 10.39
CA ALA A 119 12.26 -25.70 10.98
C ALA A 119 11.55 -24.55 10.24
N HIS A 120 10.22 -24.61 10.22
CA HIS A 120 9.39 -23.56 9.69
C HIS A 120 9.39 -22.34 10.63
N PRO A 121 9.32 -21.10 10.11
CA PRO A 121 8.96 -19.93 10.92
C PRO A 121 7.68 -20.18 11.73
N ALA A 122 7.75 -20.01 13.05
CA ALA A 122 6.65 -20.32 13.98
C ALA A 122 5.41 -19.44 13.77
N ALA A 123 5.61 -18.18 13.32
CA ALA A 123 4.54 -17.20 13.14
C ALA A 123 3.43 -17.71 12.20
N ILE A 124 3.79 -18.23 11.02
CA ILE A 124 2.80 -18.70 10.06
C ILE A 124 2.16 -20.03 10.50
N LEU A 125 2.92 -20.95 11.11
CA LEU A 125 2.38 -22.24 11.58
C LEU A 125 1.36 -22.08 12.73
N LYS A 126 1.43 -20.97 13.47
CA LYS A 126 0.41 -20.63 14.48
C LYS A 126 -0.99 -20.52 13.87
N LYS A 127 -1.09 -20.07 12.62
CA LYS A 127 -2.35 -19.90 11.87
C LYS A 127 -2.55 -20.98 10.80
N HIS A 128 -1.47 -21.52 10.24
CA HIS A 128 -1.46 -22.51 9.16
C HIS A 128 -0.78 -23.80 9.60
N LYS A 129 -1.43 -24.56 10.48
CA LYS A 129 -0.90 -25.86 10.93
C LYS A 129 -0.76 -26.82 9.75
N ILE A 130 0.38 -27.49 9.64
CA ILE A 130 0.68 -28.37 8.49
C ILE A 130 -0.35 -29.49 8.35
N ASN A 131 -0.86 -30.04 9.45
CA ASN A 131 -1.88 -31.09 9.41
C ASN A 131 -3.23 -30.64 8.81
N ASN A 132 -3.47 -29.33 8.71
CA ASN A 132 -4.72 -28.78 8.16
C ASN A 132 -4.56 -28.25 6.73
N PHE A 133 -3.36 -27.84 6.34
CA PHE A 133 -3.10 -27.17 5.05
C PHE A 133 -2.10 -27.93 4.15
N GLY A 134 -1.28 -28.81 4.71
CA GLY A 134 -0.25 -29.53 3.99
C GLY A 134 0.85 -28.57 3.53
N CYS A 135 1.78 -29.07 2.74
CA CYS A 135 2.87 -28.26 2.18
C CYS A 135 2.51 -27.76 0.79
N THR A 136 1.86 -28.57 -0.05
CA THR A 136 1.61 -28.24 -1.46
C THR A 136 0.64 -27.08 -1.69
N LEU A 137 -0.29 -26.77 -0.76
CA LEU A 137 -1.17 -25.60 -0.91
C LEU A 137 -0.39 -24.28 -0.87
N CYS A 138 0.69 -24.24 -0.08
CA CYS A 138 1.55 -23.07 0.04
C CYS A 138 2.74 -23.15 -0.94
N HIS A 139 3.39 -24.30 -1.03
CA HIS A 139 4.66 -24.46 -1.75
C HIS A 139 4.54 -24.95 -3.19
N HIS A 140 3.34 -25.37 -3.63
CA HIS A 140 3.13 -26.17 -4.84
C HIS A 140 3.95 -27.47 -4.80
N GLY A 141 4.15 -28.12 -5.94
CA GLY A 141 4.83 -29.42 -6.05
C GLY A 141 3.87 -30.60 -6.02
N GLN A 142 4.44 -31.80 -5.94
CA GLN A 142 3.72 -33.07 -5.95
C GLN A 142 3.82 -33.75 -4.58
N GLY A 143 2.77 -33.58 -3.79
CA GLY A 143 2.69 -34.10 -2.42
C GLY A 143 2.78 -35.62 -2.33
N ILE A 144 2.38 -36.39 -3.34
CA ILE A 144 2.39 -37.86 -3.25
C ILE A 144 3.72 -38.52 -3.63
N ALA A 145 4.70 -37.75 -4.08
CA ALA A 145 5.98 -38.30 -4.53
C ALA A 145 7.01 -38.40 -3.40
N LEU A 146 7.81 -39.48 -3.43
CA LEU A 146 8.86 -39.77 -2.44
C LEU A 146 10.29 -39.59 -2.98
N LYS A 147 10.42 -39.16 -4.24
CA LYS A 147 11.70 -38.77 -4.85
C LYS A 147 11.74 -37.25 -4.97
N MET A 148 12.90 -36.65 -4.67
CA MET A 148 13.03 -35.20 -4.55
C MET A 148 12.68 -34.43 -5.83
N ASP A 149 13.19 -34.89 -6.97
CA ASP A 149 12.91 -34.34 -8.31
C ASP A 149 11.42 -34.38 -8.65
N LYS A 150 10.78 -35.51 -8.37
CA LYS A 150 9.34 -35.74 -8.56
C LYS A 150 8.49 -34.88 -7.62
N ALA A 151 8.83 -34.87 -6.33
CA ALA A 151 8.09 -34.17 -5.28
C ALA A 151 8.13 -32.65 -5.46
N HIS A 152 9.26 -32.11 -5.93
CA HIS A 152 9.33 -30.70 -6.26
C HIS A 152 8.75 -30.37 -7.65
N GLY A 153 8.36 -31.37 -8.45
CA GLY A 153 7.62 -31.17 -9.69
C GLY A 153 8.44 -30.58 -10.84
N PHE A 154 9.76 -30.76 -10.88
CA PHE A 154 10.62 -30.26 -11.95
C PHE A 154 10.65 -31.15 -13.21
N GLU A 155 9.74 -32.12 -13.28
CA GLU A 155 9.61 -32.97 -14.45
C GLU A 155 8.82 -32.32 -15.56
N HIS A 156 9.18 -32.69 -16.79
CA HIS A 156 8.41 -32.36 -17.97
C HIS A 156 6.97 -32.88 -17.80
N ASN A 157 5.98 -32.01 -18.01
CA ASN A 157 4.53 -32.25 -17.89
C ASN A 157 3.89 -32.09 -16.50
N TRP A 158 4.60 -31.57 -15.49
CA TRP A 158 3.98 -31.28 -14.19
C TRP A 158 3.31 -29.89 -14.16
N GLU A 159 2.10 -29.81 -13.62
CA GLU A 159 1.25 -28.60 -13.70
C GLU A 159 1.68 -27.50 -12.70
N GLU A 160 2.11 -27.91 -11.50
CA GLU A 160 2.45 -27.01 -10.39
C GLU A 160 3.81 -27.40 -9.77
N PRO A 161 4.94 -27.02 -10.39
CA PRO A 161 6.25 -27.18 -9.77
C PRO A 161 6.36 -26.37 -8.47
N LYS A 162 7.20 -26.83 -7.54
CA LYS A 162 7.43 -26.15 -6.27
C LYS A 162 7.92 -24.72 -6.51
N LEU A 163 7.22 -23.75 -5.94
CA LEU A 163 7.57 -22.35 -6.06
C LEU A 163 8.96 -22.06 -5.48
N PRO A 164 9.77 -21.22 -6.13
CA PRO A 164 10.94 -20.60 -5.52
C PRO A 164 10.54 -19.84 -4.26
N SER A 165 11.39 -19.83 -3.23
CA SER A 165 11.07 -19.17 -1.95
C SER A 165 10.70 -17.70 -2.09
N LYS A 166 11.26 -16.99 -3.07
CA LYS A 166 10.94 -15.57 -3.33
C LYS A 166 9.51 -15.34 -3.86
N TYR A 167 8.86 -16.37 -4.41
CA TYR A 167 7.50 -16.29 -4.96
C TYR A 167 6.47 -17.03 -4.10
N ILE A 168 6.86 -17.52 -2.92
CA ILE A 168 5.97 -18.33 -2.08
C ILE A 168 4.69 -17.59 -1.67
N GLN A 169 4.76 -16.27 -1.53
CA GLN A 169 3.63 -15.42 -1.16
C GLN A 169 2.55 -15.37 -2.26
N ALA A 170 2.83 -15.83 -3.48
CA ALA A 170 1.81 -15.96 -4.53
C ALA A 170 0.65 -16.85 -4.02
N SER A 171 0.97 -17.93 -3.31
CA SER A 171 -0.02 -18.88 -2.79
C SER A 171 -1.00 -18.26 -1.79
N CYS A 172 -0.68 -17.11 -1.18
CA CYS A 172 -1.60 -16.40 -0.28
C CYS A 172 -2.92 -16.05 -1.01
N PHE A 173 -2.85 -15.62 -2.27
CA PHE A 173 -4.03 -15.34 -3.09
C PHE A 173 -4.90 -16.56 -3.40
N GLY A 174 -4.36 -17.76 -3.21
CA GLY A 174 -5.10 -19.02 -3.38
C GLY A 174 -6.17 -19.23 -2.31
N CYS A 175 -5.97 -18.70 -1.10
CA CYS A 175 -6.92 -18.83 0.00
C CYS A 175 -7.45 -17.48 0.50
N HIS A 176 -6.68 -16.41 0.36
CA HIS A 176 -7.07 -15.08 0.82
C HIS A 176 -7.57 -14.24 -0.35
N GLU A 177 -8.83 -13.81 -0.28
CA GLU A 177 -9.40 -12.84 -1.22
C GLU A 177 -8.71 -11.47 -1.12
N ASN A 178 -8.12 -11.17 0.04
CA ASN A 178 -7.40 -9.94 0.28
C ASN A 178 -6.13 -10.19 1.10
N VAL A 179 -5.02 -9.58 0.67
CA VAL A 179 -3.71 -9.66 1.31
C VAL A 179 -3.24 -8.30 1.84
N HIS A 180 -4.07 -7.27 1.77
CA HIS A 180 -3.74 -5.95 2.30
C HIS A 180 -3.53 -6.00 3.82
N GLY A 181 -2.35 -5.57 4.27
CA GLY A 181 -1.98 -5.59 5.69
C GLY A 181 -1.79 -6.99 6.28
N LEU A 182 -1.75 -8.04 5.45
CA LEU A 182 -1.55 -9.41 5.90
C LEU A 182 -0.05 -9.68 6.15
N GLU A 183 0.29 -9.98 7.41
CA GLU A 183 1.65 -10.35 7.82
C GLU A 183 2.14 -11.59 7.05
N GLY A 184 3.31 -11.49 6.42
CA GLY A 184 3.90 -12.55 5.60
C GLY A 184 3.44 -12.56 4.13
N ALA A 185 2.62 -11.60 3.69
CA ALA A 185 2.16 -11.45 2.30
C ALA A 185 2.53 -10.08 1.69
N GLU A 186 3.55 -9.41 2.20
CA GLU A 186 3.93 -8.04 1.84
C GLU A 186 4.33 -7.90 0.37
N VAL A 187 5.05 -8.87 -0.19
CA VAL A 187 5.46 -8.89 -1.61
C VAL A 187 4.25 -9.14 -2.51
N ALA A 188 3.35 -10.04 -2.12
CA ALA A 188 2.09 -10.27 -2.82
C ALA A 188 1.20 -9.00 -2.83
N ALA A 189 1.04 -8.34 -1.68
CA ALA A 189 0.33 -7.07 -1.57
C ALA A 189 0.98 -5.97 -2.43
N THR A 190 2.31 -5.88 -2.40
CA THR A 190 3.08 -4.94 -3.24
C THR A 190 2.85 -5.21 -4.73
N GLY A 191 2.83 -6.47 -5.16
CA GLY A 191 2.55 -6.84 -6.55
C GLY A 191 1.16 -6.38 -7.00
N LYS A 192 0.14 -6.55 -6.16
CA LYS A 192 -1.21 -6.04 -6.41
C LYS A 192 -1.23 -4.51 -6.53
N THR A 193 -0.53 -3.80 -5.64
CA THR A 193 -0.40 -2.33 -5.71
C THR A 193 0.32 -1.89 -6.97
N LEU A 194 1.41 -2.55 -7.37
CA LEU A 194 2.13 -2.23 -8.61
C LEU A 194 1.25 -2.45 -9.85
N PHE A 195 0.40 -3.47 -9.85
CA PHE A 195 -0.53 -3.73 -10.95
C PHE A 195 -1.51 -2.57 -11.14
N THR A 196 -2.01 -1.98 -10.04
CA THR A 196 -2.91 -0.81 -10.10
C THR A 196 -2.14 0.50 -10.35
N ASP A 197 -0.94 0.65 -9.78
CA ASP A 197 -0.08 1.84 -9.92
C ASP A 197 0.52 2.02 -11.31
N ASN A 198 0.66 0.96 -12.07
CA ASN A 198 1.13 0.99 -13.46
C ASN A 198 0.00 0.85 -14.50
N GLY A 199 -1.27 0.82 -14.06
CA GLY A 199 -2.41 0.78 -14.98
C GLY A 199 -2.55 -0.54 -15.74
N CYS A 200 -1.96 -1.64 -15.25
CA CYS A 200 -2.02 -2.95 -15.91
C CYS A 200 -3.46 -3.43 -16.10
N PHE A 201 -4.36 -3.05 -15.20
CA PHE A 201 -5.81 -3.32 -15.28
C PHE A 201 -6.49 -2.72 -16.52
N GLY A 202 -5.90 -1.69 -17.13
CA GLY A 202 -6.39 -1.11 -18.37
C GLY A 202 -6.22 -2.04 -19.57
N CYS A 203 -5.40 -3.10 -19.47
CA CYS A 203 -5.28 -4.11 -20.53
C CYS A 203 -5.59 -5.51 -20.02
N HIS A 204 -5.31 -5.81 -18.76
CA HIS A 204 -5.44 -7.15 -18.19
C HIS A 204 -6.56 -7.22 -17.17
N ASN A 205 -7.43 -8.22 -17.29
CA ASN A 205 -8.36 -8.57 -16.21
C ASN A 205 -7.61 -9.27 -15.06
N ALA A 206 -8.06 -9.03 -13.83
CA ALA A 206 -7.56 -9.69 -12.63
C ALA A 206 -8.73 -9.89 -11.65
N ASN A 207 -8.78 -11.05 -10.98
CA ASN A 207 -9.97 -11.48 -10.21
C ASN A 207 -10.37 -10.48 -9.11
N ILE A 208 -9.37 -9.82 -8.50
CA ILE A 208 -9.51 -8.97 -7.31
C ILE A 208 -9.44 -7.47 -7.68
N ILE A 209 -9.50 -7.12 -8.96
CA ILE A 209 -9.42 -5.72 -9.42
C ILE A 209 -10.53 -5.47 -10.43
N GLN A 210 -11.58 -4.79 -10.01
CA GLN A 210 -12.74 -4.49 -10.85
C GLN A 210 -13.14 -3.02 -10.70
N ASN A 211 -13.74 -2.47 -11.76
CA ASN A 211 -14.38 -1.16 -11.76
C ASN A 211 -13.49 0.01 -11.28
N LEU A 212 -12.19 -0.06 -11.56
CA LEU A 212 -11.30 1.08 -11.33
C LEU A 212 -11.56 2.17 -12.39
N PRO A 213 -11.42 3.46 -12.02
CA PRO A 213 -11.51 4.53 -13.00
C PRO A 213 -10.41 4.41 -14.06
N TYR A 214 -10.60 5.09 -15.19
CA TYR A 214 -9.54 5.21 -16.20
C TYR A 214 -8.23 5.66 -15.57
N PHE A 215 -7.15 4.98 -15.94
CA PHE A 215 -5.85 5.20 -15.34
C PHE A 215 -5.25 6.58 -15.69
N SER A 216 -5.52 7.07 -16.90
CA SER A 216 -4.87 8.24 -17.49
C SER A 216 -5.88 9.24 -18.05
N THR A 217 -5.38 10.43 -18.39
CA THR A 217 -6.21 11.54 -18.84
C THR A 217 -6.99 11.20 -20.12
N PRO A 218 -8.24 11.68 -20.26
CA PRO A 218 -9.00 11.56 -21.50
C PRO A 218 -8.23 12.16 -22.69
N LEU A 219 -8.38 11.54 -23.87
CA LEU A 219 -7.75 12.02 -25.11
C LEU A 219 -8.72 12.77 -26.02
N ASN A 220 -10.02 12.69 -25.77
CA ASN A 220 -11.02 13.50 -26.46
C ASN A 220 -10.68 14.99 -26.33
N GLY A 221 -10.52 15.70 -27.44
CA GLY A 221 -10.27 17.14 -27.42
C GLY A 221 -8.86 17.52 -26.97
N ILE A 222 -7.89 16.60 -27.03
CA ILE A 222 -6.53 16.86 -26.54
C ILE A 222 -5.87 18.09 -27.19
N SER A 223 -6.27 18.47 -28.40
CA SER A 223 -5.81 19.68 -29.11
C SER A 223 -6.20 20.98 -28.42
N GLN A 224 -7.20 20.98 -27.54
CA GLN A 224 -7.49 22.12 -26.68
C GLN A 224 -6.42 22.27 -25.58
N LYS A 225 -5.82 21.17 -25.12
CA LYS A 225 -4.77 21.13 -24.09
C LYS A 225 -3.38 21.32 -24.65
N ILE A 226 -3.05 20.57 -25.71
CA ILE A 226 -1.72 20.47 -26.29
C ILE A 226 -1.70 21.27 -27.60
N THR A 227 -0.79 22.24 -27.72
CA THR A 227 -0.76 23.19 -28.85
C THR A 227 -0.14 22.63 -30.12
N ASN A 228 0.61 21.52 -30.04
CA ASN A 228 1.31 20.97 -31.18
C ASN A 228 1.29 19.44 -31.19
N GLU A 229 1.01 18.86 -32.36
CA GLU A 229 0.97 17.42 -32.58
C GLU A 229 2.35 16.77 -32.43
N SER A 230 3.43 17.48 -32.75
CA SER A 230 4.82 17.03 -32.60
C SER A 230 5.16 16.60 -31.16
N TYR A 231 4.58 17.26 -30.16
CA TYR A 231 4.75 16.87 -28.77
C TYR A 231 4.10 15.50 -28.49
N ILE A 232 2.91 15.23 -29.04
CA ILE A 232 2.22 13.94 -28.88
C ILE A 232 3.05 12.83 -29.52
N PHE A 233 3.59 13.06 -30.72
CA PHE A 233 4.51 12.14 -31.38
C PHE A 233 5.73 11.82 -30.48
N LYS A 234 6.42 12.85 -29.97
CA LYS A 234 7.59 12.65 -29.10
C LYS A 234 7.24 11.99 -27.76
N TRP A 235 6.08 12.32 -27.20
CA TRP A 235 5.57 11.70 -25.99
C TRP A 235 5.39 10.18 -26.17
N ILE A 236 4.81 9.72 -27.27
CA ILE A 236 4.58 8.28 -27.51
C ILE A 236 5.88 7.57 -27.87
N GLU A 237 6.79 8.23 -28.60
CA GLU A 237 8.09 7.69 -28.99
C GLU A 237 8.93 7.25 -27.78
N ASN A 238 9.03 8.11 -26.76
CA ASN A 238 9.79 7.80 -25.54
C ASN A 238 9.31 8.62 -24.32
N PRO A 239 8.21 8.20 -23.66
CA PRO A 239 7.62 8.95 -22.56
C PRO A 239 8.60 9.22 -21.40
N GLU A 240 9.43 8.23 -21.06
CA GLU A 240 10.39 8.28 -19.95
C GLU A 240 11.50 9.31 -20.19
N GLU A 241 11.90 9.49 -21.46
CA GLU A 241 12.92 10.46 -21.80
C GLU A 241 12.41 11.90 -21.65
N LEU A 242 11.18 12.17 -22.12
CA LEU A 242 10.54 13.47 -21.94
C LEU A 242 10.23 13.73 -20.46
N ARG A 243 9.65 12.75 -19.77
CA ARG A 243 9.26 12.85 -18.37
C ARG A 243 9.69 11.61 -17.58
N PRO A 244 10.87 11.68 -16.92
CA PRO A 244 11.38 10.57 -16.11
C PRO A 244 10.43 10.17 -14.99
N GLY A 245 10.23 8.87 -14.80
CA GLY A 245 9.30 8.28 -13.84
C GLY A 245 7.84 8.35 -14.27
N THR A 246 7.53 8.51 -15.56
CA THR A 246 6.13 8.53 -16.03
C THR A 246 5.52 7.12 -16.01
N SER A 247 4.22 7.02 -15.73
CA SER A 247 3.49 5.74 -15.83
C SER A 247 3.12 5.35 -17.27
N MET A 248 3.27 6.24 -18.26
CA MET A 248 3.00 5.89 -19.67
C MET A 248 4.09 4.93 -20.17
N PRO A 249 3.73 3.70 -20.59
CA PRO A 249 4.73 2.74 -21.03
C PRO A 249 5.24 3.07 -22.44
N LYS A 250 6.36 2.46 -22.82
CA LYS A 250 6.97 2.62 -24.14
C LYS A 250 6.37 1.63 -25.14
N PHE A 251 5.81 2.16 -26.24
CA PHE A 251 5.26 1.35 -27.32
C PHE A 251 6.33 1.12 -28.39
N ARG A 252 6.39 -0.09 -28.93
CA ARG A 252 7.34 -0.47 -30.00
C ARG A 252 6.70 -0.22 -31.37
N LEU A 253 6.47 1.06 -31.65
CA LEU A 253 5.93 1.56 -32.91
C LEU A 253 7.06 2.11 -33.79
N LYS A 254 6.96 1.92 -35.09
CA LYS A 254 7.81 2.58 -36.09
C LYS A 254 7.48 4.07 -36.16
N GLU A 255 8.41 4.86 -36.70
CA GLU A 255 8.23 6.32 -36.82
C GLU A 255 6.95 6.71 -37.56
N GLU A 256 6.66 6.04 -38.69
CA GLU A 256 5.44 6.27 -39.46
C GLU A 256 4.18 5.96 -38.64
N GLU A 257 4.16 4.83 -37.92
CA GLU A 257 3.07 4.43 -37.04
C GLU A 257 2.86 5.43 -35.89
N LEU A 258 3.95 5.97 -35.33
CA LEU A 258 3.89 7.02 -34.31
C LEU A 258 3.22 8.29 -34.86
N ARG A 259 3.51 8.70 -36.10
CA ARG A 259 2.87 9.84 -36.77
C ARG A 259 1.37 9.59 -36.97
N HIS A 260 1.00 8.37 -37.38
CA HIS A 260 -0.40 7.97 -37.51
C HIS A 260 -1.15 8.08 -36.16
N VAL A 261 -0.59 7.51 -35.09
CA VAL A 261 -1.20 7.59 -33.75
C VAL A 261 -1.31 9.04 -33.28
N ALA A 262 -0.25 9.84 -33.43
CA ALA A 262 -0.26 11.25 -33.04
C ALA A 262 -1.34 12.04 -33.79
N ALA A 263 -1.45 11.87 -35.11
CA ALA A 263 -2.47 12.50 -35.94
C ALA A 263 -3.89 12.12 -35.51
N TYR A 264 -4.14 10.85 -35.25
CA TYR A 264 -5.43 10.38 -34.75
C TYR A 264 -5.79 11.00 -33.40
N VAL A 265 -4.88 10.90 -32.43
CA VAL A 265 -5.10 11.43 -31.07
C VAL A 265 -5.35 12.94 -31.12
N TYR A 266 -4.59 13.68 -31.93
CA TYR A 266 -4.76 15.12 -32.10
C TYR A 266 -6.08 15.50 -32.80
N SER A 267 -6.60 14.64 -33.68
CA SER A 267 -7.89 14.82 -34.39
C SER A 267 -9.13 14.57 -33.52
N LEU A 268 -8.97 13.96 -32.35
CA LEU A 268 -10.10 13.62 -31.47
C LEU A 268 -10.80 14.90 -31.00
N LYS A 269 -12.10 15.00 -31.31
CA LYS A 269 -12.92 16.16 -30.93
C LYS A 269 -13.23 16.14 -29.44
N ALA A 270 -13.28 17.33 -28.85
CA ALA A 270 -13.77 17.50 -27.50
C ALA A 270 -15.29 17.26 -27.45
N VAL A 271 -15.78 16.83 -26.29
CA VAL A 271 -17.24 16.76 -26.04
C VAL A 271 -17.81 18.17 -25.91
N ASN A 272 -17.08 19.04 -25.20
CA ASN A 272 -17.43 20.45 -24.98
C ASN A 272 -16.20 21.33 -25.25
N GLU A 273 -16.43 22.56 -25.71
CA GLU A 273 -15.38 23.60 -25.75
C GLU A 273 -15.02 24.05 -24.34
N ILE A 274 -13.74 24.32 -24.11
CA ILE A 274 -13.28 24.84 -22.81
C ILE A 274 -13.69 26.29 -22.63
N ASN A 275 -14.42 26.53 -21.55
CA ASN A 275 -14.73 27.87 -21.09
C ASN A 275 -13.57 28.37 -20.22
N SER A 276 -12.76 29.28 -20.77
CA SER A 276 -11.66 29.90 -20.03
C SER A 276 -12.12 31.19 -19.37
N PRO A 277 -11.74 31.46 -18.10
CA PRO A 277 -11.96 32.76 -17.50
C PRO A 277 -11.23 33.85 -18.29
N SER A 278 -11.80 35.07 -18.28
CA SER A 278 -11.16 36.25 -18.85
C SER A 278 -10.20 36.85 -17.83
N LEU A 279 -8.92 36.48 -17.95
CA LEU A 279 -7.87 36.89 -17.02
C LEU A 279 -7.03 38.04 -17.57
N LYS A 280 -6.60 38.95 -16.69
CA LYS A 280 -5.53 39.91 -16.99
C LYS A 280 -4.19 39.20 -17.13
N GLU A 281 -3.19 39.86 -17.68
CA GLU A 281 -1.82 39.32 -17.71
C GLU A 281 -1.26 39.18 -16.29
N GLY A 282 -0.60 38.06 -16.02
CA GLY A 282 -0.02 37.74 -14.72
C GLY A 282 1.48 38.05 -14.64
N VAL A 283 2.01 37.96 -13.43
CA VAL A 283 3.42 38.20 -13.11
C VAL A 283 4.10 36.88 -12.73
N SER A 284 5.01 36.41 -13.58
CA SER A 284 5.71 35.12 -13.40
C SER A 284 6.41 34.98 -12.03
N ALA A 285 7.03 36.05 -11.52
CA ALA A 285 7.70 36.03 -10.21
C ALA A 285 6.73 35.79 -9.04
N LEU A 286 5.51 36.36 -9.11
CA LEU A 286 4.46 36.10 -8.13
C LEU A 286 3.93 34.68 -8.27
N GLY A 287 3.72 34.20 -9.51
CA GLY A 287 3.32 32.83 -9.80
C GLY A 287 4.28 31.80 -9.22
N LYS A 288 5.60 32.02 -9.35
CA LYS A 288 6.63 31.16 -8.75
C LYS A 288 6.49 31.07 -7.23
N LYS A 289 6.26 32.20 -6.56
CA LYS A 289 6.04 32.24 -5.11
C LYS A 289 4.75 31.50 -4.72
N LEU A 290 3.67 31.74 -5.45
CA LEU A 290 2.38 31.09 -5.23
C LEU A 290 2.44 29.57 -5.40
N PHE A 291 3.26 29.07 -6.32
CA PHE A 291 3.43 27.64 -6.57
C PHE A 291 3.85 26.87 -5.30
N THR A 292 4.65 27.49 -4.43
CA THR A 292 4.98 26.94 -3.11
C THR A 292 3.94 27.30 -2.06
N GLU A 293 3.58 28.59 -1.94
CA GLU A 293 2.71 29.07 -0.86
C GLU A 293 1.29 28.47 -0.89
N LYS A 294 0.79 28.10 -2.09
CA LYS A 294 -0.52 27.46 -2.29
C LYS A 294 -0.43 25.93 -2.33
N GLY A 295 0.76 25.35 -2.17
CA GLY A 295 0.97 23.91 -2.06
C GLY A 295 1.05 23.15 -3.38
N CYS A 296 1.15 23.81 -4.55
CA CYS A 296 1.29 23.13 -5.84
C CYS A 296 2.53 22.21 -5.84
N ILE A 297 3.63 22.64 -5.21
CA ILE A 297 4.88 21.88 -5.07
C ILE A 297 4.73 20.57 -4.26
N ALA A 298 3.67 20.40 -3.46
CA ALA A 298 3.41 19.15 -2.73
C ALA A 298 3.04 17.99 -3.67
N CYS A 299 2.53 18.32 -4.86
CA CYS A 299 2.14 17.38 -5.89
C CYS A 299 3.03 17.53 -7.14
N HIS A 300 3.27 18.74 -7.60
CA HIS A 300 4.00 19.03 -8.84
C HIS A 300 5.48 19.33 -8.60
N SER A 301 6.27 19.21 -9.66
CA SER A 301 7.65 19.70 -9.71
C SER A 301 7.83 20.51 -10.98
N ASP A 302 8.46 21.66 -10.84
CA ASP A 302 8.92 22.52 -11.92
C ASP A 302 10.31 22.09 -12.46
N THR A 303 10.85 20.98 -11.95
CA THR A 303 12.08 20.36 -12.44
C THR A 303 11.80 19.00 -13.09
N ARG A 304 12.55 18.67 -14.16
CA ARG A 304 12.32 17.43 -14.92
C ARG A 304 12.78 16.17 -14.17
N LYS A 305 13.86 16.28 -13.40
CA LYS A 305 14.50 15.15 -12.70
C LYS A 305 14.33 15.24 -11.18
N ASP A 306 13.09 15.36 -10.73
CA ASP A 306 12.76 15.23 -9.31
C ASP A 306 12.49 13.75 -8.97
N PRO A 307 13.37 13.08 -8.20
CA PRO A 307 13.19 11.68 -7.80
C PRO A 307 12.16 11.51 -6.68
N SER A 308 11.77 12.59 -5.99
CA SER A 308 10.83 12.54 -4.86
C SER A 308 9.36 12.53 -5.29
N LEU A 309 9.07 12.67 -6.60
CA LEU A 309 7.72 12.59 -7.14
C LEU A 309 7.31 11.16 -7.49
N LYS A 310 6.08 10.81 -7.10
CA LYS A 310 5.41 9.58 -7.54
C LYS A 310 5.09 9.61 -9.04
N LYS A 311 5.07 8.43 -9.66
CA LYS A 311 4.94 8.24 -11.11
C LYS A 311 3.68 8.90 -11.74
N ARG A 312 2.59 9.00 -10.99
CA ARG A 312 1.29 9.51 -11.50
C ARG A 312 1.13 11.03 -11.46
N VAL A 313 1.95 11.77 -10.69
CA VAL A 313 1.79 13.22 -10.60
C VAL A 313 2.62 13.92 -11.68
N PRO A 314 2.04 14.82 -12.50
CA PRO A 314 2.77 15.46 -13.58
C PRO A 314 3.92 16.34 -13.06
N LYS A 315 5.13 16.04 -13.52
CA LYS A 315 6.21 17.03 -13.63
C LYS A 315 5.84 18.02 -14.73
N ILE A 316 6.00 19.32 -14.45
CA ILE A 316 5.52 20.41 -15.31
C ILE A 316 6.65 21.29 -15.86
N ALA A 317 7.91 20.83 -15.75
CA ALA A 317 9.11 21.55 -16.20
C ALA A 317 9.11 21.92 -17.70
N ASP A 318 8.26 21.28 -18.50
CA ASP A 318 8.11 21.48 -19.94
C ASP A 318 6.69 21.92 -20.31
N ALA A 319 5.93 22.47 -19.36
CA ALA A 319 4.55 22.90 -19.57
C ALA A 319 4.44 24.00 -20.64
N GLY A 320 5.35 24.96 -20.66
CA GLY A 320 5.40 26.07 -21.63
C GLY A 320 5.70 25.65 -23.07
N LEU A 321 6.10 24.39 -23.31
CA LEU A 321 6.34 23.85 -24.65
C LEU A 321 5.09 23.22 -25.28
N LYS A 322 4.06 22.91 -24.48
CA LYS A 322 2.90 22.13 -24.92
C LYS A 322 1.55 22.70 -24.51
N LEU A 323 1.43 23.32 -23.33
CA LEU A 323 0.12 23.67 -22.80
C LEU A 323 -0.44 24.92 -23.47
N ASN A 324 -1.71 24.85 -23.84
CA ASN A 324 -2.47 26.01 -24.28
C ASN A 324 -2.82 26.88 -23.05
N LYS A 325 -2.63 28.21 -23.16
CA LYS A 325 -2.93 29.12 -22.04
C LYS A 325 -4.40 29.10 -21.62
N LYS A 326 -5.34 29.10 -22.56
CA LYS A 326 -6.79 29.06 -22.25
C LYS A 326 -7.16 27.77 -21.51
N TRP A 327 -6.57 26.65 -21.92
CA TRP A 327 -6.75 25.38 -21.23
C TRP A 327 -6.16 25.43 -19.82
N LEU A 328 -4.95 25.98 -19.66
CA LEU A 328 -4.27 26.05 -18.38
C LEU A 328 -5.02 26.95 -17.38
N ASP A 329 -5.49 28.11 -17.83
CA ASP A 329 -6.28 29.04 -17.03
C ASP A 329 -7.57 28.36 -16.53
N ALA A 330 -8.30 27.69 -17.42
CA ALA A 330 -9.50 26.92 -17.05
C ALA A 330 -9.19 25.74 -16.11
N TRP A 331 -8.08 25.04 -16.35
CA TRP A 331 -7.66 23.90 -15.55
C TRP A 331 -7.28 24.31 -14.13
N ILE A 332 -6.60 25.45 -13.93
CA ILE A 332 -6.25 25.94 -12.60
C ILE A 332 -7.47 26.51 -11.87
N ASP A 333 -8.36 27.21 -12.59
CA ASP A 333 -9.58 27.78 -12.03
C ASP A 333 -10.57 26.70 -11.53
N SER A 334 -10.82 25.69 -12.37
CA SER A 334 -11.77 24.61 -12.05
C SER A 334 -11.41 23.31 -12.78
N PRO A 335 -10.47 22.51 -12.23
CA PRO A 335 -10.00 21.28 -12.89
C PRO A 335 -11.13 20.31 -13.27
N SER A 336 -12.12 20.15 -12.38
CA SER A 336 -13.25 19.22 -12.58
C SER A 336 -14.22 19.66 -13.68
N SER A 337 -14.25 20.96 -14.01
CA SER A 337 -15.03 21.45 -15.15
C SER A 337 -14.42 21.06 -16.50
N VAL A 338 -13.09 20.90 -16.53
CA VAL A 338 -12.35 20.45 -17.72
C VAL A 338 -12.30 18.93 -17.81
N ASN A 339 -12.08 18.25 -16.67
CA ASN A 339 -12.13 16.80 -16.56
C ASN A 339 -12.80 16.38 -15.24
N PRO A 340 -14.06 15.89 -15.27
CA PRO A 340 -14.78 15.47 -14.07
C PRO A 340 -14.07 14.40 -13.24
N ASP A 341 -13.28 13.55 -13.89
CA ASP A 341 -12.55 12.42 -13.30
C ASP A 341 -11.13 12.80 -12.80
N THR A 342 -10.78 14.09 -12.81
CA THR A 342 -9.44 14.55 -12.38
C THR A 342 -9.22 14.37 -10.88
N THR A 343 -8.00 13.98 -10.51
CA THR A 343 -7.55 13.97 -9.11
C THR A 343 -6.95 15.29 -8.66
N MET A 344 -6.68 16.22 -9.59
CA MET A 344 -6.23 17.57 -9.23
C MET A 344 -7.36 18.28 -8.48
N PRO A 345 -7.17 18.64 -7.20
CA PRO A 345 -8.22 19.27 -6.44
C PRO A 345 -8.38 20.74 -6.86
N ASN A 346 -9.54 21.31 -6.54
CA ASN A 346 -9.72 22.75 -6.62
C ASN A 346 -8.94 23.40 -5.47
N VAL A 347 -7.99 24.26 -5.83
CA VAL A 347 -7.25 25.09 -4.88
C VAL A 347 -7.93 26.46 -4.90
N GLU A 348 -8.38 26.95 -3.74
CA GLU A 348 -9.04 28.25 -3.64
C GLU A 348 -8.07 29.38 -4.04
N LEU A 349 -8.18 29.83 -5.28
CA LEU A 349 -7.34 30.85 -5.91
C LEU A 349 -8.21 32.00 -6.40
N THR A 350 -7.67 33.22 -6.29
CA THR A 350 -8.24 34.40 -6.92
C THR A 350 -7.86 34.45 -8.41
N GLN A 351 -8.62 35.20 -9.21
CA GLN A 351 -8.36 35.34 -10.66
C GLN A 351 -6.94 35.89 -10.97
N ASN A 352 -6.40 36.78 -10.12
CA ASN A 352 -5.03 37.27 -10.27
C ASN A 352 -4.01 36.16 -9.96
N GLU A 353 -4.21 35.39 -8.89
CA GLU A 353 -3.32 34.28 -8.54
C GLU A 353 -3.31 33.20 -9.63
N ILE A 354 -4.48 32.91 -10.25
CA ILE A 354 -4.58 32.00 -11.39
C ILE A 354 -3.72 32.51 -12.55
N SER A 355 -3.86 33.79 -12.91
CA SER A 355 -3.07 34.36 -14.00
C SER A 355 -1.57 34.38 -13.74
N ASP A 356 -1.16 34.74 -12.52
CA ASP A 356 0.25 34.72 -12.09
C ASP A 356 0.83 33.31 -12.19
N LEU A 357 0.11 32.30 -11.68
CA LEU A 357 0.47 30.89 -11.74
C LEU A 357 0.56 30.38 -13.19
N SER A 358 -0.45 30.63 -14.02
CA SER A 358 -0.43 30.27 -15.44
C SER A 358 0.77 30.89 -16.16
N THR A 359 1.05 32.17 -15.89
CA THR A 359 2.18 32.87 -16.48
C THR A 359 3.50 32.24 -16.07
N TYR A 360 3.67 31.87 -14.80
CA TYR A 360 4.85 31.13 -14.34
C TYR A 360 4.96 29.75 -14.99
N VAL A 361 3.91 28.95 -14.98
CA VAL A 361 3.94 27.57 -15.52
C VAL A 361 4.28 27.58 -17.02
N LEU A 362 3.84 28.59 -17.78
CA LEU A 362 4.16 28.72 -19.20
C LEU A 362 5.60 29.18 -19.48
N THR A 363 6.35 29.68 -18.49
CA THR A 363 7.78 29.95 -18.66
C THR A 363 8.63 28.68 -18.52
N LEU A 364 8.08 27.59 -18.00
CA LEU A 364 8.78 26.32 -17.82
C LEU A 364 8.98 25.62 -19.17
N LYS A 365 10.20 25.70 -19.69
CA LYS A 365 10.62 25.18 -20.99
C LYS A 365 11.95 24.43 -20.85
N ASP A 366 11.91 23.23 -20.26
CA ASP A 366 13.09 22.35 -20.15
C ASP A 366 13.85 22.26 -21.49
N GLU A 367 15.14 22.57 -21.46
CA GLU A 367 15.97 22.73 -22.65
C GLU A 367 16.09 21.43 -23.45
N MET A 368 16.28 20.29 -22.77
CA MET A 368 16.40 18.99 -23.43
C MET A 368 15.11 18.61 -24.16
N VAL A 369 13.95 18.83 -23.52
CA VAL A 369 12.65 18.59 -24.18
C VAL A 369 12.48 19.54 -25.36
N ASN A 370 12.84 20.82 -25.20
CA ASN A 370 12.76 21.80 -26.28
C ASN A 370 13.59 21.39 -27.49
N GLU A 371 14.85 20.99 -27.30
CA GLU A 371 15.73 20.50 -28.37
C GLU A 371 15.12 19.32 -29.14
N LYS A 372 14.48 18.38 -28.45
CA LYS A 372 13.81 17.23 -29.08
C LYS A 372 12.58 17.60 -29.91
N LEU A 373 11.98 18.75 -29.67
CA LEU A 373 10.84 19.26 -30.44
C LEU A 373 11.27 20.07 -31.67
N VAL A 374 12.56 20.41 -31.80
CA VAL A 374 13.09 21.13 -32.97
C VAL A 374 13.38 20.15 -34.11
N PHE A 375 12.36 19.82 -34.90
CA PHE A 375 12.49 19.02 -36.11
C PHE A 375 11.36 19.29 -37.11
N ASN A 376 11.56 18.91 -38.37
CA ASN A 376 10.52 19.03 -39.40
C ASN A 376 9.45 17.95 -39.20
N TYR A 377 8.36 18.31 -38.51
CA TYR A 377 7.25 17.40 -38.24
C TYR A 377 6.26 17.35 -39.42
N LYS A 378 5.99 16.14 -39.91
CA LYS A 378 4.89 15.84 -40.82
C LYS A 378 3.85 14.98 -40.12
N SER A 379 2.58 15.39 -40.19
CA SER A 379 1.47 14.62 -39.64
C SER A 379 1.27 13.32 -40.42
N GLY A 380 0.75 12.29 -39.74
CA GLY A 380 0.38 11.02 -40.34
C GLY A 380 -1.07 10.98 -40.81
N ASN A 381 -1.51 9.80 -41.24
CA ASN A 381 -2.92 9.47 -41.52
C ASN A 381 -3.68 9.09 -40.22
N PRO A 382 -4.73 9.81 -39.80
CA PRO A 382 -5.53 9.52 -38.61
C PRO A 382 -6.27 8.17 -38.62
N GLU A 383 -6.71 7.68 -39.77
CA GLU A 383 -7.46 6.44 -39.90
C GLU A 383 -6.57 5.22 -39.62
N GLU A 384 -5.32 5.23 -40.08
CA GLU A 384 -4.33 4.22 -39.69
C GLU A 384 -3.98 4.34 -38.21
N GLY A 385 -3.90 5.57 -37.69
CA GLY A 385 -3.68 5.83 -36.26
C GLY A 385 -4.75 5.23 -35.37
N LYS A 386 -6.02 5.34 -35.79
CA LYS A 386 -7.16 4.72 -35.10
C LYS A 386 -7.01 3.21 -34.96
N LYS A 387 -6.59 2.52 -36.04
CA LYS A 387 -6.36 1.07 -36.01
C LYS A 387 -5.24 0.70 -35.04
N LEU A 388 -4.16 1.47 -35.03
CA LEU A 388 -3.04 1.26 -34.10
C LEU A 388 -3.47 1.46 -32.64
N VAL A 389 -4.16 2.57 -32.34
CA VAL A 389 -4.72 2.86 -31.01
C VAL A 389 -5.61 1.74 -30.49
N GLN A 390 -6.48 1.21 -31.35
CA GLN A 390 -7.32 0.07 -31.02
C GLN A 390 -6.47 -1.18 -30.78
N SER A 391 -5.50 -1.47 -31.65
CA SER A 391 -4.72 -2.71 -31.58
C SER A 391 -3.73 -2.78 -30.40
N PHE A 392 -3.26 -1.62 -29.92
CA PHE A 392 -2.39 -1.50 -28.74
C PHE A 392 -3.19 -1.25 -27.45
N GLY A 393 -4.51 -1.08 -27.54
CA GLY A 393 -5.38 -0.94 -26.37
C GLY A 393 -5.21 0.37 -25.61
N CYS A 394 -4.85 1.47 -26.27
CA CYS A 394 -4.64 2.75 -25.58
C CYS A 394 -5.92 3.22 -24.86
N TYR A 395 -7.09 2.83 -25.37
CA TYR A 395 -8.39 3.10 -24.76
C TYR A 395 -8.57 2.47 -23.37
N GLY A 396 -7.74 1.49 -23.01
CA GLY A 396 -7.81 0.85 -21.70
C GLY A 396 -7.28 1.71 -20.55
N CYS A 397 -6.30 2.56 -20.84
CA CYS A 397 -5.78 3.54 -19.89
C CYS A 397 -6.39 4.93 -20.10
N HIS A 398 -6.65 5.30 -21.36
CA HIS A 398 -7.16 6.61 -21.75
C HIS A 398 -8.62 6.52 -22.16
N LYS A 399 -9.46 7.42 -21.63
CA LYS A 399 -10.82 7.56 -22.15
C LYS A 399 -10.79 8.11 -23.58
N ILE A 400 -11.35 7.33 -24.51
CA ILE A 400 -11.48 7.65 -25.93
C ILE A 400 -12.93 7.38 -26.34
N GLY A 401 -13.70 8.43 -26.59
CA GLY A 401 -15.17 8.35 -26.76
C GLY A 401 -15.65 7.31 -27.78
N SER A 402 -14.91 7.06 -28.87
CA SER A 402 -15.28 6.04 -29.87
C SER A 402 -14.95 4.60 -29.46
N MET A 403 -14.34 4.37 -28.30
CA MET A 403 -13.75 3.09 -27.90
C MET A 403 -14.01 2.70 -26.42
N GLU A 404 -14.84 3.45 -25.68
CA GLU A 404 -15.04 3.23 -24.22
C GLU A 404 -15.62 1.85 -23.87
N ASN A 405 -16.36 1.22 -24.80
CA ASN A 405 -16.99 -0.08 -24.60
C ASN A 405 -16.23 -1.24 -25.28
N GLN A 406 -14.99 -1.03 -25.71
CA GLN A 406 -14.20 -2.09 -26.31
C GLN A 406 -13.64 -3.04 -25.24
N ALA A 407 -13.63 -4.33 -25.56
CA ALA A 407 -13.01 -5.34 -24.70
C ALA A 407 -11.51 -5.04 -24.52
N LEU A 408 -10.95 -5.39 -23.37
CA LEU A 408 -9.52 -5.20 -23.12
C LEU A 408 -8.69 -6.05 -24.09
N VAL A 409 -7.53 -5.53 -24.49
CA VAL A 409 -6.61 -6.22 -25.43
C VAL A 409 -5.72 -7.27 -24.75
N GLY A 410 -5.51 -7.15 -23.45
CA GLY A 410 -4.66 -8.06 -22.69
C GLY A 410 -5.45 -9.27 -22.20
N VAL A 411 -4.71 -10.34 -21.93
CA VAL A 411 -5.27 -11.57 -21.38
C VAL A 411 -5.60 -11.41 -19.89
N ASP A 412 -6.56 -12.20 -19.41
CA ASP A 412 -6.84 -12.34 -17.98
C ASP A 412 -5.63 -12.97 -17.26
N VAL A 413 -5.18 -12.33 -16.18
CA VAL A 413 -4.04 -12.78 -15.38
C VAL A 413 -4.31 -14.11 -14.66
N GLY A 414 -5.54 -14.30 -14.18
CA GLY A 414 -5.96 -15.54 -13.55
C GLY A 414 -5.95 -16.73 -14.51
N GLU A 415 -6.22 -16.50 -15.80
CA GLU A 415 -6.10 -17.52 -16.84
C GLU A 415 -4.64 -17.87 -17.13
N VAL A 416 -3.73 -16.90 -17.14
CA VAL A 416 -2.28 -17.18 -17.27
C VAL A 416 -1.78 -18.05 -16.11
N ALA A 417 -2.27 -17.82 -14.89
CA ALA A 417 -1.90 -18.65 -13.74
C ALA A 417 -2.33 -20.12 -13.89
N LYS A 418 -3.47 -20.38 -14.56
CA LYS A 418 -4.02 -21.73 -14.81
C LYS A 418 -3.25 -22.52 -15.87
N LYS A 419 -2.64 -21.84 -16.84
CA LYS A 419 -1.99 -22.50 -17.96
C LYS A 419 -0.90 -23.46 -17.48
N ARG A 420 -0.86 -24.64 -18.09
CA ARG A 420 0.26 -25.57 -17.91
C ARG A 420 1.48 -25.02 -18.62
N MET A 421 2.66 -25.52 -18.24
CA MET A 421 3.93 -25.11 -18.84
C MET A 421 3.95 -25.24 -20.37
N GLU A 422 3.29 -26.28 -20.89
CA GLU A 422 3.18 -26.60 -22.32
C GLU A 422 2.33 -25.59 -23.10
N GLU A 423 1.41 -24.89 -22.41
CA GLU A 423 0.47 -23.93 -22.99
C GLU A 423 1.02 -22.50 -23.01
N LEU A 424 2.20 -22.28 -22.41
CA LEU A 424 2.89 -21.00 -22.39
C LEU A 424 3.81 -20.91 -23.62
N PRO A 425 3.60 -19.94 -24.51
CA PRO A 425 4.44 -19.79 -25.69
C PRO A 425 5.80 -19.20 -25.30
N PHE A 426 6.87 -19.99 -25.45
CA PHE A 426 8.25 -19.53 -25.26
C PHE A 426 8.88 -18.97 -26.56
N GLY A 427 8.16 -19.03 -27.68
CA GLY A 427 8.65 -18.57 -28.98
C GLY A 427 10.04 -19.15 -29.31
N ASN A 428 10.94 -18.30 -29.79
CA ASN A 428 12.34 -18.64 -30.07
C ASN A 428 13.30 -18.29 -28.91
N SER A 429 12.78 -18.06 -27.70
CA SER A 429 13.60 -17.61 -26.58
C SER A 429 14.48 -18.72 -25.99
N THR A 430 15.57 -18.33 -25.33
CA THR A 430 16.43 -19.23 -24.55
C THR A 430 16.17 -19.12 -23.04
N VAL A 431 15.02 -18.57 -22.65
CA VAL A 431 14.64 -18.42 -21.24
C VAL A 431 14.44 -19.81 -20.64
N ASN A 432 14.75 -19.99 -19.36
CA ASN A 432 14.46 -21.25 -18.68
C ASN A 432 12.96 -21.57 -18.74
N HIS A 433 12.60 -22.81 -19.06
CA HIS A 433 11.21 -23.23 -19.23
C HIS A 433 10.50 -23.45 -17.88
N THR A 434 10.22 -22.36 -17.17
CA THR A 434 9.43 -22.37 -15.94
C THR A 434 8.37 -21.26 -15.99
N LYS A 435 7.31 -21.39 -15.20
CA LYS A 435 6.20 -20.43 -15.20
C LYS A 435 6.63 -19.06 -14.68
N TRP A 436 7.45 -19.04 -13.63
CA TRP A 436 7.96 -17.79 -13.07
C TRP A 436 8.96 -17.10 -13.98
N ASP A 437 9.85 -17.85 -14.65
CA ASP A 437 10.76 -17.26 -15.64
C ASP A 437 9.97 -16.76 -16.84
N TRP A 438 8.90 -17.46 -17.24
CA TRP A 438 8.01 -17.01 -18.30
C TRP A 438 7.40 -15.64 -17.97
N ILE A 439 6.71 -15.55 -16.82
CA ILE A 439 6.01 -14.34 -16.37
C ILE A 439 6.99 -13.18 -16.13
N PHE A 440 8.06 -13.43 -15.37
CA PHE A 440 9.05 -12.41 -15.04
C PHE A 440 9.64 -11.77 -16.31
N ASN A 441 10.08 -12.61 -17.26
CA ASN A 441 10.66 -12.11 -18.50
C ASN A 441 9.61 -11.51 -19.43
N LYS A 442 8.36 -11.98 -19.41
CA LYS A 442 7.26 -11.35 -20.16
C LYS A 442 6.98 -9.92 -19.69
N ILE A 443 7.05 -9.66 -18.38
CA ILE A 443 6.85 -8.31 -17.83
C ILE A 443 8.09 -7.45 -18.08
N LYS A 444 9.29 -8.00 -17.85
CA LYS A 444 10.58 -7.31 -18.05
C LYS A 444 10.84 -6.93 -19.51
N GLN A 445 10.60 -7.86 -20.42
CA GLN A 445 10.79 -7.72 -21.85
C GLN A 445 9.56 -8.27 -22.61
N PRO A 446 8.54 -7.43 -22.85
CA PRO A 446 7.25 -7.85 -23.42
C PRO A 446 7.26 -8.57 -24.77
N ASP A 447 8.38 -8.56 -25.48
CA ASP A 447 8.53 -9.15 -26.80
C ASP A 447 9.49 -10.32 -26.91
N ILE A 448 10.04 -10.75 -25.79
CA ILE A 448 11.01 -11.85 -25.72
C ILE A 448 10.51 -13.16 -26.35
N TYR A 449 9.19 -13.39 -26.36
CA TYR A 449 8.55 -14.58 -26.94
C TYR A 449 7.93 -14.35 -28.32
N THR A 450 8.19 -13.22 -28.96
CA THR A 450 7.65 -12.90 -30.28
C THR A 450 8.15 -13.88 -31.33
N THR A 451 7.26 -14.31 -32.22
CA THR A 451 7.60 -15.02 -33.46
C THR A 451 7.03 -14.27 -34.65
N GLU A 452 7.41 -14.67 -35.88
CA GLU A 452 6.89 -14.06 -37.11
C GLU A 452 5.34 -14.10 -37.16
N ASP A 453 4.76 -15.23 -36.76
CA ASP A 453 3.31 -15.45 -36.75
C ASP A 453 2.61 -14.93 -35.46
N MET A 454 3.38 -14.58 -34.42
CA MET A 454 2.86 -14.11 -33.12
C MET A 454 3.53 -12.81 -32.66
N PRO A 455 3.25 -11.67 -33.33
CA PRO A 455 3.73 -10.36 -32.90
C PRO A 455 3.07 -9.93 -31.59
N LEU A 456 3.86 -9.79 -30.52
CA LEU A 456 3.38 -9.36 -29.20
C LEU A 456 3.34 -7.84 -29.11
N LYS A 457 2.25 -7.28 -28.56
CA LYS A 457 1.98 -5.83 -28.51
C LYS A 457 2.03 -5.19 -27.12
N MET A 458 2.26 -5.98 -26.07
CA MET A 458 2.40 -5.46 -24.72
C MET A 458 3.54 -4.41 -24.68
N PRO A 459 3.31 -3.21 -24.12
CA PRO A 459 4.29 -2.14 -24.10
C PRO A 459 5.31 -2.34 -22.97
N GLY A 460 6.47 -1.70 -23.07
CA GLY A 460 7.54 -1.77 -22.09
C GLY A 460 7.30 -0.87 -20.89
N TYR A 461 7.43 -1.41 -19.68
CA TYR A 461 7.30 -0.67 -18.43
C TYR A 461 8.67 -0.49 -17.77
N MET A 462 8.86 0.66 -17.10
CA MET A 462 10.06 0.95 -16.33
C MET A 462 9.90 0.42 -14.91
N LEU A 463 10.37 -0.80 -14.70
CA LEU A 463 10.28 -1.54 -13.44
C LEU A 463 11.66 -2.01 -13.00
N ASP A 464 11.95 -1.89 -11.71
CA ASP A 464 13.14 -2.50 -11.12
C ASP A 464 12.93 -4.00 -10.84
N GLU A 465 14.00 -4.72 -10.48
CA GLU A 465 13.91 -6.17 -10.24
C GLU A 465 12.97 -6.55 -9.07
N LYS A 466 12.87 -5.70 -8.04
CA LYS A 466 11.96 -5.96 -6.91
C LYS A 466 10.51 -5.76 -7.32
N GLU A 467 10.23 -4.72 -8.10
CA GLU A 467 8.90 -4.47 -8.68
C GLU A 467 8.50 -5.63 -9.61
N LEU A 468 9.44 -6.13 -10.44
CA LEU A 468 9.22 -7.29 -11.31
C LEU A 468 8.94 -8.57 -10.51
N ASP A 469 9.70 -8.83 -9.44
CA ASP A 469 9.47 -9.99 -8.59
C ASP A 469 8.11 -9.91 -7.86
N ALA A 470 7.72 -8.73 -7.38
CA ALA A 470 6.43 -8.52 -6.73
C ALA A 470 5.27 -8.72 -7.72
N LEU A 471 5.35 -8.15 -8.93
CA LEU A 471 4.36 -8.38 -9.99
C LEU A 471 4.31 -9.86 -10.40
N THR A 472 5.46 -10.51 -10.54
CA THR A 472 5.53 -11.95 -10.84
C THR A 472 4.83 -12.77 -9.75
N THR A 473 5.03 -12.42 -8.47
CA THR A 473 4.33 -13.04 -7.33
C THR A 473 2.82 -12.89 -7.46
N PHE A 474 2.33 -11.70 -7.81
CA PHE A 474 0.89 -11.44 -8.03
C PHE A 474 0.30 -12.21 -9.21
N TYR A 475 1.06 -12.36 -10.30
CA TYR A 475 0.64 -13.08 -11.51
C TYR A 475 0.67 -14.60 -11.35
N LEU A 476 1.63 -15.14 -10.58
CA LEU A 476 1.79 -16.58 -10.40
C LEU A 476 0.56 -17.25 -9.81
N ASN A 477 -0.18 -16.53 -8.97
CA ASN A 477 -1.46 -16.99 -8.47
C ASN A 477 -2.38 -15.81 -8.20
N ASN A 478 -3.29 -15.53 -9.13
CA ASN A 478 -4.23 -14.41 -9.05
C ASN A 478 -5.69 -14.86 -8.86
N ARG A 479 -5.88 -16.05 -8.30
CA ARG A 479 -7.22 -16.62 -8.12
C ARG A 479 -7.28 -17.43 -6.84
N LEU A 480 -8.50 -17.56 -6.32
CA LEU A 480 -8.77 -18.54 -5.28
C LEU A 480 -8.63 -19.95 -5.86
N TYR A 481 -8.14 -20.85 -5.02
CA TYR A 481 -8.24 -22.27 -5.23
C TYR A 481 -9.69 -22.71 -5.10
N ASP A 482 -10.04 -23.80 -5.78
CA ASP A 482 -11.33 -24.45 -5.63
C ASP A 482 -11.34 -25.26 -4.33
N LEU A 483 -11.64 -24.58 -3.22
CA LEU A 483 -11.62 -25.12 -1.85
C LEU A 483 -12.92 -24.77 -1.13
N THR A 484 -13.18 -25.49 -0.03
CA THR A 484 -14.28 -25.19 0.88
C THR A 484 -14.08 -23.86 1.62
N ASP A 485 -15.17 -23.22 2.03
CA ASP A 485 -15.15 -21.95 2.79
C ASP A 485 -14.37 -22.03 4.11
N THR A 486 -14.16 -23.23 4.66
CA THR A 486 -13.34 -23.44 5.86
C THR A 486 -11.84 -23.18 5.64
N LEU A 487 -11.38 -23.21 4.39
CA LEU A 487 -9.98 -22.98 4.00
C LEU A 487 -9.78 -21.64 3.29
N ILE A 488 -10.86 -20.94 2.95
CA ILE A 488 -10.84 -19.65 2.28
C ILE A 488 -11.08 -18.52 3.28
N VAL A 489 -10.22 -17.52 3.25
CA VAL A 489 -10.41 -16.26 3.98
C VAL A 489 -11.07 -15.27 3.04
N ARG A 490 -12.38 -15.11 3.24
CA ARG A 490 -13.22 -14.17 2.50
C ARG A 490 -12.91 -12.73 2.89
N ASN A 491 -13.08 -11.82 1.94
CA ASN A 491 -12.96 -10.39 2.16
C ASN A 491 -14.08 -9.93 3.11
N THR A 492 -13.70 -9.21 4.16
CA THR A 492 -14.60 -8.60 5.13
C THR A 492 -14.81 -7.12 4.79
N ALA A 493 -15.82 -6.50 5.39
CA ALA A 493 -16.02 -5.05 5.26
C ALA A 493 -14.75 -4.27 5.69
N ASP A 494 -14.13 -4.65 6.81
CA ASP A 494 -12.92 -3.99 7.33
C ASP A 494 -11.72 -4.12 6.39
N THR A 495 -11.52 -5.29 5.79
CA THR A 495 -10.40 -5.52 4.85
C THR A 495 -10.63 -4.81 3.53
N HIS A 496 -11.87 -4.76 3.05
CA HIS A 496 -12.26 -3.92 1.91
C HIS A 496 -12.02 -2.42 2.19
N ILE A 497 -12.45 -1.92 3.36
CA ILE A 497 -12.20 -0.54 3.81
C ILE A 497 -10.69 -0.25 3.87
N GLY A 498 -9.91 -1.15 4.46
CA GLY A 498 -8.45 -1.06 4.53
C GLY A 498 -7.82 -0.88 3.15
N GLU A 499 -8.12 -1.79 2.24
CA GLU A 499 -7.56 -1.78 0.89
C GLU A 499 -7.98 -0.53 0.09
N LYS A 500 -9.28 -0.27 0.01
CA LYS A 500 -9.82 0.84 -0.77
C LYS A 500 -9.36 2.18 -0.20
N GLY A 501 -9.34 2.32 1.12
CA GLY A 501 -8.80 3.50 1.78
C GLY A 501 -7.33 3.76 1.46
N ASN A 502 -6.49 2.72 1.49
CA ASN A 502 -5.08 2.85 1.10
C ASN A 502 -4.92 3.27 -0.37
N PHE A 503 -5.75 2.72 -1.27
CA PHE A 503 -5.80 3.20 -2.66
C PHE A 503 -6.15 4.69 -2.73
N LEU A 504 -7.17 5.15 -2.01
CA LEU A 504 -7.61 6.56 -2.02
C LEU A 504 -6.53 7.52 -1.48
N ILE A 505 -5.81 7.12 -0.42
CA ILE A 505 -4.66 7.87 0.11
C ILE A 505 -3.58 8.10 -0.96
N GLY A 506 -3.31 7.08 -1.77
CA GLY A 506 -2.38 7.16 -2.90
C GLY A 506 -2.94 7.99 -4.07
N HIS A 507 -4.20 7.74 -4.42
CA HIS A 507 -4.89 8.33 -5.57
C HIS A 507 -5.03 9.86 -5.47
N PHE A 508 -5.36 10.37 -4.28
CA PHE A 508 -5.46 11.80 -4.00
C PHE A 508 -4.18 12.42 -3.44
N ASN A 509 -3.08 11.65 -3.40
CA ASN A 509 -1.76 12.08 -2.92
C ASN A 509 -1.78 12.72 -1.52
N CYS A 510 -2.56 12.17 -0.59
CA CYS A 510 -2.67 12.72 0.78
C CYS A 510 -1.30 12.80 1.48
N LYS A 511 -0.41 11.83 1.20
CA LYS A 511 0.97 11.76 1.71
C LYS A 511 1.90 12.87 1.18
N GLY A 512 1.51 13.61 0.14
CA GLY A 512 2.27 14.77 -0.34
C GLY A 512 2.27 15.92 0.65
N CYS A 513 1.16 16.06 1.40
CA CYS A 513 0.94 17.13 2.37
C CYS A 513 0.95 16.63 3.82
N HIS A 514 0.44 15.43 4.07
CA HIS A 514 0.20 14.93 5.42
C HIS A 514 1.09 13.74 5.79
N GLU A 515 1.61 13.75 7.02
CA GLU A 515 2.17 12.55 7.65
C GLU A 515 1.01 11.67 8.14
N ILE A 516 0.89 10.46 7.58
CA ILE A 516 -0.16 9.48 7.93
C ILE A 516 0.37 8.41 8.87
N PHE A 517 1.63 8.00 8.66
CA PHE A 517 2.33 7.06 9.51
C PHE A 517 3.55 7.76 10.09
N THR A 518 3.80 7.53 11.38
CA THR A 518 4.91 8.17 12.10
C THR A 518 6.23 7.96 11.37
N GLY A 519 6.92 9.05 11.05
CA GLY A 519 8.22 9.03 10.38
C GLY A 519 8.17 9.09 8.85
N GLU A 520 6.98 8.98 8.23
CA GLU A 520 6.80 9.23 6.79
C GLU A 520 6.58 10.73 6.53
N LEU A 521 7.68 11.50 6.49
CA LEU A 521 7.59 12.94 6.28
C LEU A 521 6.98 13.28 4.90
N PRO A 522 5.95 14.15 4.84
CA PRO A 522 5.33 14.52 3.58
C PRO A 522 6.24 15.43 2.76
N ARG A 523 6.17 15.32 1.44
CA ARG A 523 7.00 16.07 0.48
C ARG A 523 7.06 17.57 0.75
N ILE A 524 5.94 18.18 1.14
CA ILE A 524 5.85 19.63 1.39
C ILE A 524 6.81 20.10 2.49
N THR A 525 7.23 19.22 3.41
CA THR A 525 8.18 19.57 4.50
C THR A 525 9.53 20.02 3.96
N ASN A 526 9.94 19.56 2.79
CA ASN A 526 11.22 19.94 2.16
C ASN A 526 11.24 21.39 1.66
N TYR A 527 10.07 22.05 1.60
CA TYR A 527 9.91 23.38 1.02
C TYR A 527 9.42 24.43 2.02
N MET A 528 9.26 24.05 3.29
CA MET A 528 8.68 24.89 4.33
C MET A 528 9.63 24.98 5.52
N GLU A 529 10.02 26.20 5.88
CA GLU A 529 10.99 26.44 6.97
C GLU A 529 10.38 26.26 8.36
N LEU A 530 9.11 26.69 8.55
CA LEU A 530 8.44 26.67 9.83
C LEU A 530 7.46 25.49 9.96
N LYS A 531 7.54 24.74 11.06
CA LYS A 531 6.61 23.65 11.39
C LYS A 531 5.14 24.10 11.44
N THR A 532 4.86 25.33 11.87
CA THR A 532 3.49 25.90 11.92
C THR A 532 2.90 26.17 10.53
N MET A 533 3.74 26.18 9.49
CA MET A 533 3.35 26.37 8.09
C MET A 533 3.18 25.05 7.33
N ILE A 534 3.43 23.90 7.96
CA ILE A 534 3.22 22.57 7.37
C ILE A 534 1.78 22.11 7.69
N PRO A 535 1.09 21.44 6.72
CA PRO A 535 -0.19 20.80 6.98
C PRO A 535 -0.15 19.86 8.20
N PRO A 536 -1.29 19.64 8.88
CA PRO A 536 -1.30 18.85 10.10
C PRO A 536 -0.91 17.39 9.85
N ARG A 537 -0.21 16.80 10.83
CA ARG A 537 -0.03 15.35 10.94
C ARG A 537 -1.38 14.70 11.19
N ILE A 538 -1.71 13.63 10.47
CA ILE A 538 -2.97 12.87 10.58
C ILE A 538 -2.72 11.40 10.97
N VAL A 539 -1.69 11.19 11.79
CA VAL A 539 -1.41 9.92 12.46
C VAL A 539 -2.53 9.65 13.47
N ASP A 540 -3.06 8.42 13.48
CA ASP A 540 -4.17 7.99 14.34
C ASP A 540 -5.41 8.92 14.24
N GLU A 541 -5.70 9.47 13.06
CA GLU A 541 -6.72 10.51 12.87
C GLU A 541 -8.10 10.11 13.42
N ALA A 542 -8.47 8.83 13.29
CA ALA A 542 -9.74 8.32 13.78
C ALA A 542 -9.85 8.33 15.31
N GLU A 543 -8.76 8.37 16.06
CA GLU A 543 -8.79 8.60 17.51
C GLU A 543 -9.06 10.08 17.82
N ARG A 544 -8.55 10.99 16.99
CA ARG A 544 -8.55 12.42 17.25
C ARG A 544 -9.87 13.11 16.93
N VAL A 545 -10.41 12.87 15.74
CA VAL A 545 -11.53 13.66 15.21
C VAL A 545 -12.83 12.88 15.15
N GLN A 546 -13.95 13.60 15.23
CA GLN A 546 -15.27 13.04 15.04
C GLN A 546 -15.48 12.67 13.56
N PRO A 547 -15.99 11.46 13.23
CA PRO A 547 -16.18 11.02 11.85
C PRO A 547 -17.07 11.97 11.03
N GLN A 548 -18.13 12.48 11.65
CA GLN A 548 -19.06 13.41 11.00
C GLN A 548 -18.38 14.73 10.62
N TRP A 549 -17.54 15.26 11.49
CA TRP A 549 -16.75 16.45 11.20
C TRP A 549 -15.73 16.19 10.09
N LEU A 550 -15.04 15.05 10.12
CA LEU A 550 -14.06 14.71 9.10
C LEU A 550 -14.73 14.58 7.72
N PHE A 551 -15.92 13.96 7.67
CA PHE A 551 -16.74 13.91 6.47
C PHE A 551 -17.07 15.31 5.93
N GLN A 552 -17.56 16.20 6.79
CA GLN A 552 -17.89 17.58 6.42
C GLN A 552 -16.66 18.37 5.96
N TYR A 553 -15.53 18.20 6.65
CA TYR A 553 -14.28 18.90 6.35
C TYR A 553 -13.69 18.45 5.01
N ILE A 554 -13.69 17.15 4.71
CA ILE A 554 -13.24 16.63 3.40
C ILE A 554 -14.19 17.11 2.28
N ASN A 555 -15.49 17.23 2.56
CA ASN A 555 -16.47 17.68 1.58
C ASN A 555 -16.32 19.16 1.22
N ARG A 556 -16.09 20.01 2.22
CA ARG A 556 -15.90 21.45 2.04
C ARG A 556 -14.89 21.96 3.08
N PRO A 557 -13.59 21.90 2.76
CA PRO A 557 -12.56 22.39 3.67
C PRO A 557 -12.76 23.86 3.99
N PHE A 558 -12.43 24.25 5.22
CA PHE A 558 -12.39 25.65 5.64
C PHE A 558 -11.07 25.94 6.37
N ALA A 559 -10.74 27.22 6.51
CA ALA A 559 -9.51 27.64 7.17
C ALA A 559 -9.56 27.31 8.67
N MET A 560 -8.75 26.33 9.10
CA MET A 560 -8.57 26.01 10.53
C MET A 560 -7.45 26.84 11.19
N ARG A 561 -6.50 27.33 10.39
CA ARG A 561 -5.35 28.14 10.82
C ARG A 561 -5.29 29.40 9.96
N PRO A 562 -5.84 30.55 10.39
CA PRO A 562 -5.96 31.74 9.55
C PRO A 562 -4.66 32.17 8.86
N TRP A 563 -3.52 32.04 9.54
CA TRP A 563 -2.19 32.40 9.03
C TRP A 563 -1.60 31.47 7.97
N LEU A 564 -2.09 30.23 7.84
CA LEU A 564 -1.51 29.24 6.96
C LEU A 564 -1.87 29.54 5.49
N LYS A 565 -0.92 29.87 4.62
CA LYS A 565 -1.26 30.14 3.20
C LYS A 565 -1.66 28.89 2.42
N ILE A 566 -1.02 27.76 2.72
CA ILE A 566 -1.38 26.46 2.13
C ILE A 566 -2.71 25.99 2.76
N ARG A 567 -3.69 25.66 1.91
CA ARG A 567 -5.01 25.21 2.35
C ARG A 567 -5.22 23.75 1.99
N MET A 568 -6.04 23.07 2.78
CA MET A 568 -6.57 21.76 2.38
C MET A 568 -7.44 22.00 1.14
N PRO A 569 -7.08 21.44 -0.03
CA PRO A 569 -7.80 21.74 -1.25
C PRO A 569 -9.06 20.89 -1.35
N GLN A 570 -9.99 21.28 -2.21
CA GLN A 570 -11.27 20.58 -2.36
C GLN A 570 -11.13 19.46 -3.40
N PHE A 571 -11.17 18.21 -2.95
CA PHE A 571 -11.13 17.04 -3.82
C PHE A 571 -12.54 16.62 -4.26
N ASN A 572 -12.66 16.17 -5.52
CA ASN A 572 -13.90 15.60 -6.04
C ASN A 572 -14.05 14.11 -5.63
N ILE A 573 -14.17 13.86 -4.32
CA ILE A 573 -14.32 12.51 -3.76
C ILE A 573 -15.81 12.14 -3.70
N SER A 574 -16.17 10.95 -4.17
CA SER A 574 -17.54 10.42 -4.08
C SER A 574 -17.97 10.27 -2.61
N TYR A 575 -19.29 10.22 -2.36
CA TYR A 575 -19.82 10.00 -1.02
C TYR A 575 -19.32 8.67 -0.42
N GLU A 576 -19.31 7.61 -1.22
CA GLU A 576 -18.85 6.28 -0.83
C GLU A 576 -17.34 6.28 -0.50
N ASP A 577 -16.52 6.84 -1.40
CA ASP A 577 -15.07 6.90 -1.17
C ASP A 577 -14.71 7.74 0.07
N LYS A 578 -15.47 8.80 0.38
CA LYS A 578 -15.29 9.56 1.64
C LYS A 578 -15.52 8.67 2.86
N ASN A 579 -16.57 7.86 2.87
CA ASN A 579 -16.85 6.95 3.99
C ASN A 579 -15.78 5.86 4.12
N LEU A 580 -15.33 5.29 3.00
CA LEU A 580 -14.24 4.31 2.99
C LEU A 580 -12.92 4.92 3.48
N LEU A 581 -12.61 6.16 3.09
CA LEU A 581 -11.45 6.89 3.56
C LEU A 581 -11.50 7.18 5.08
N ILE A 582 -12.67 7.55 5.61
CA ILE A 582 -12.86 7.76 7.06
C ILE A 582 -12.76 6.43 7.81
N GLY A 583 -13.40 5.38 7.30
CA GLY A 583 -13.30 4.03 7.84
C GLY A 583 -11.86 3.51 7.85
N TYR A 584 -11.08 3.86 6.83
CA TYR A 584 -9.67 3.48 6.74
C TYR A 584 -8.82 4.04 7.86
N PHE A 585 -9.01 5.32 8.25
CA PHE A 585 -8.30 5.85 9.40
C PHE A 585 -8.61 5.09 10.70
N ALA A 586 -9.81 4.51 10.82
CA ALA A 586 -10.18 3.64 11.93
C ALA A 586 -9.58 2.22 11.78
N SER A 587 -9.53 1.68 10.56
CA SER A 587 -9.04 0.32 10.30
C SER A 587 -7.53 0.20 10.49
N ILE A 588 -6.76 1.27 10.27
CA ILE A 588 -5.30 1.28 10.51
C ILE A 588 -4.92 1.49 11.98
N LEU A 589 -5.88 1.80 12.87
CA LEU A 589 -5.60 1.87 14.29
C LEU A 589 -5.24 0.48 14.84
N PRO A 590 -4.35 0.41 15.86
CA PRO A 590 -4.16 -0.79 16.65
C PRO A 590 -5.48 -1.34 17.18
N GLU A 591 -5.60 -2.66 17.28
CA GLU A 591 -6.85 -3.35 17.66
C GLU A 591 -7.46 -2.79 18.96
N ALA A 592 -6.63 -2.53 19.98
CA ALA A 592 -7.04 -1.95 21.25
C ALA A 592 -7.65 -0.53 21.11
N LYS A 593 -7.18 0.28 20.15
CA LYS A 593 -7.74 1.61 19.88
C LYS A 593 -8.96 1.53 18.96
N ARG A 594 -9.01 0.57 18.03
CA ARG A 594 -10.12 0.41 17.07
C ARG A 594 -11.44 0.11 17.78
N SER A 595 -11.42 -0.72 18.81
CA SER A 595 -12.62 -1.09 19.59
C SER A 595 -13.25 0.11 20.32
N LEU A 596 -12.44 1.08 20.73
CA LEU A 596 -12.86 2.33 21.38
C LEU A 596 -13.27 3.42 20.38
N ASN A 597 -12.86 3.31 19.12
CA ASN A 597 -13.01 4.34 18.11
C ASN A 597 -13.91 3.92 16.93
N LYS A 598 -14.99 3.20 17.22
CA LYS A 598 -15.95 2.71 16.22
C LYS A 598 -16.65 3.84 15.46
N ILE A 599 -17.12 3.50 14.26
CA ILE A 599 -17.94 4.35 13.39
C ILE A 599 -19.29 3.64 13.20
N PRO A 600 -20.45 4.31 13.39
CA PRO A 600 -20.61 5.71 13.80
C PRO A 600 -20.11 5.96 15.23
N TYR A 601 -19.66 7.19 15.47
CA TYR A 601 -19.19 7.60 16.80
C TYR A 601 -20.39 8.07 17.64
N GLU A 602 -20.74 7.26 18.65
CA GLU A 602 -21.96 7.43 19.46
C GLU A 602 -21.82 8.30 20.73
N PRO A 603 -20.66 8.52 21.38
CA PRO A 603 -20.59 9.38 22.56
C PRO A 603 -20.74 10.86 22.19
N GLN A 604 -21.98 11.33 22.12
CA GLN A 604 -22.31 12.75 22.15
C GLN A 604 -22.54 13.15 23.61
N LEU A 605 -21.60 13.92 24.18
CA LEU A 605 -21.79 14.50 25.51
C LEU A 605 -23.05 15.39 25.48
N VAL A 606 -24.02 15.13 26.36
CA VAL A 606 -25.21 15.98 26.51
C VAL A 606 -24.99 16.94 27.65
N ARG A 607 -25.07 18.25 27.40
CA ARG A 607 -24.80 19.30 28.40
C ARG A 607 -25.62 19.14 29.68
N ALA A 608 -26.86 18.66 29.56
CA ALA A 608 -27.80 18.47 30.65
C ALA A 608 -27.38 17.39 31.65
N ASP A 609 -26.48 16.48 31.25
CA ASP A 609 -25.98 15.40 32.12
C ASP A 609 -24.89 15.87 33.09
N TYR A 610 -24.43 17.12 32.95
CA TYR A 610 -23.34 17.69 33.75
C TYR A 610 -23.84 18.91 34.51
N ASP A 611 -23.50 19.02 35.79
CA ASP A 611 -23.89 20.17 36.60
C ASP A 611 -23.16 21.45 36.15
N ALA A 612 -23.67 22.61 36.58
CA ALA A 612 -23.11 23.90 36.19
C ALA A 612 -21.73 24.16 36.82
N GLU A 613 -21.50 23.67 38.03
CA GLU A 613 -20.27 23.85 38.79
C GLU A 613 -19.10 23.15 38.09
N THR A 614 -19.28 21.89 37.69
CA THR A 614 -18.30 21.10 36.92
C THR A 614 -17.81 21.82 35.67
N ILE A 615 -18.72 22.45 34.91
CA ILE A 615 -18.33 23.19 33.69
C ILE A 615 -17.61 24.49 34.04
N GLN A 616 -18.04 25.19 35.09
CA GLN A 616 -17.34 26.40 35.59
C GLN A 616 -15.93 26.06 36.10
N MET A 617 -15.74 24.91 36.75
CA MET A 617 -14.41 24.45 37.17
C MET A 617 -13.51 24.12 35.98
N GLY A 618 -14.08 23.60 34.89
CA GLY A 618 -13.37 23.44 33.62
C GLY A 618 -12.95 24.77 33.00
N GLU A 619 -13.84 25.77 32.99
CA GLU A 619 -13.53 27.14 32.55
C GLU A 619 -12.39 27.75 33.36
N TYR A 620 -12.51 27.67 34.69
CA TYR A 620 -11.49 28.14 35.63
C TYR A 620 -10.12 27.55 35.28
N ARG A 621 -10.08 26.25 34.97
CA ARG A 621 -8.83 25.57 34.62
C ARG A 621 -8.25 26.06 33.30
N VAL A 622 -9.06 26.17 32.24
CA VAL A 622 -8.64 26.68 30.92
C VAL A 622 -8.10 28.11 30.99
N VAL A 623 -8.71 28.96 31.82
CA VAL A 623 -8.27 30.34 32.04
C VAL A 623 -6.99 30.39 32.88
N THR A 624 -6.95 29.69 34.01
CA THR A 624 -5.84 29.73 34.96
C THR A 624 -4.57 29.13 34.38
N ASP A 625 -4.69 28.05 33.59
CA ASP A 625 -3.56 27.43 32.89
C ASP A 625 -3.16 28.16 31.61
N LYS A 626 -3.78 29.32 31.33
CA LYS A 626 -3.41 30.22 30.22
C LYS A 626 -3.45 29.53 28.85
N CYS A 627 -4.33 28.55 28.64
CA CYS A 627 -4.49 27.84 27.36
C CYS A 627 -4.67 28.81 26.19
N MET A 628 -5.36 29.92 26.45
CA MET A 628 -5.68 30.97 25.50
C MET A 628 -4.48 31.78 24.97
N GLN A 629 -3.31 31.67 25.59
CA GLN A 629 -2.11 32.33 25.10
C GLN A 629 -1.55 31.71 23.82
N CYS A 630 -1.84 30.42 23.60
CA CYS A 630 -1.39 29.66 22.43
C CYS A 630 -2.57 29.25 21.54
N HIS A 631 -3.73 28.98 22.13
CA HIS A 631 -4.91 28.55 21.41
C HIS A 631 -5.81 29.73 21.05
N PRO A 632 -5.95 30.10 19.76
CA PRO A 632 -6.90 31.15 19.37
C PRO A 632 -8.34 30.70 19.62
N VAL A 633 -9.21 31.68 19.82
CA VAL A 633 -10.66 31.50 20.00
C VAL A 633 -11.50 32.40 19.08
N SER A 634 -10.84 33.28 18.32
CA SER A 634 -11.46 33.96 17.19
C SER A 634 -11.09 33.24 15.90
N LEU A 635 -12.08 33.13 15.01
CA LEU A 635 -11.88 32.64 13.64
C LEU A 635 -11.24 33.71 12.73
N ASP A 636 -11.22 34.96 13.18
CA ASP A 636 -10.81 36.15 12.40
C ASP A 636 -9.30 36.39 12.45
N GLY A 637 -8.57 35.62 13.27
CA GLY A 637 -7.12 35.42 13.10
C GLY A 637 -6.20 36.55 13.59
N GLY A 638 -6.65 37.41 14.49
CA GLY A 638 -5.74 38.34 15.19
C GLY A 638 -4.75 37.59 16.08
N LEU A 639 -3.45 37.84 15.92
CA LEU A 639 -2.44 37.45 16.91
C LEU A 639 -2.72 38.24 18.20
N PRO A 640 -2.78 37.60 19.37
CA PRO A 640 -2.71 38.32 20.64
C PRO A 640 -1.45 39.19 20.67
N GLU A 641 -1.56 40.39 21.23
CA GLU A 641 -0.46 41.35 21.29
C GLU A 641 0.79 40.71 21.92
N GLY A 642 1.95 40.82 21.24
CA GLY A 642 3.23 40.25 21.69
C GLY A 642 3.46 38.75 21.42
N LYS A 643 2.56 38.04 20.73
CA LYS A 643 2.75 36.62 20.37
C LYS A 643 3.24 36.43 18.93
N LYS A 644 4.13 35.45 18.71
CA LYS A 644 4.61 35.06 17.37
C LYS A 644 3.73 33.97 16.77
N LEU A 645 3.73 33.89 15.44
CA LEU A 645 3.00 32.85 14.70
C LEU A 645 3.39 31.43 15.09
N GLU A 646 4.65 31.25 15.46
CA GLU A 646 5.24 29.98 15.90
C GLU A 646 4.66 29.46 17.22
N ASP A 647 3.98 30.32 17.98
CA ASP A 647 3.42 30.00 19.30
C ASP A 647 1.92 29.68 19.23
N LEU A 648 1.30 29.84 18.06
CA LEU A 648 -0.12 29.56 17.87
C LEU A 648 -0.41 28.07 17.63
N SER A 649 -1.52 27.62 18.19
CA SER A 649 -2.03 26.25 18.10
C SER A 649 -3.46 26.21 17.56
N ILE A 650 -4.15 25.08 17.69
CA ILE A 650 -5.50 24.88 17.17
C ILE A 650 -6.51 25.82 17.82
N ASN A 651 -7.53 26.24 17.06
CA ASN A 651 -8.64 27.00 17.59
C ASN A 651 -9.54 26.11 18.48
N LEU A 652 -9.67 26.47 19.77
CA LEU A 652 -10.42 25.67 20.74
C LEU A 652 -11.94 25.78 20.59
N MET A 653 -12.47 26.82 19.93
CA MET A 653 -13.90 26.90 19.61
C MET A 653 -14.37 25.75 18.71
N LEU A 654 -13.43 25.13 17.97
CA LEU A 654 -13.73 23.99 17.12
C LEU A 654 -13.70 22.66 17.90
N ALA A 655 -13.32 22.63 19.17
CA ALA A 655 -13.14 21.39 19.93
C ALA A 655 -14.42 20.54 19.95
N LYS A 656 -15.56 21.14 20.33
CA LYS A 656 -16.88 20.48 20.39
C LYS A 656 -17.28 19.78 19.10
N THR A 657 -17.01 20.38 17.94
CA THR A 657 -17.43 19.84 16.65
C THR A 657 -16.37 18.92 16.05
N ARG A 658 -15.09 19.17 16.34
CA ARG A 658 -13.96 18.50 15.68
C ARG A 658 -13.43 17.31 16.46
N LEU A 659 -13.19 17.46 17.76
CA LEU A 659 -12.37 16.53 18.54
C LEU A 659 -13.24 15.52 19.29
N ARG A 660 -12.68 14.34 19.57
CA ARG A 660 -13.28 13.37 20.48
C ARG A 660 -12.89 13.71 21.94
N PRO A 661 -13.84 13.71 22.90
CA PRO A 661 -13.54 13.98 24.31
C PRO A 661 -12.43 13.12 24.89
N ASP A 662 -12.46 11.81 24.64
CA ASP A 662 -11.46 10.87 25.15
C ASP A 662 -10.05 11.20 24.63
N TRP A 663 -9.96 11.67 23.38
CA TRP A 663 -8.70 12.12 22.82
C TRP A 663 -8.19 13.39 23.49
N ILE A 664 -9.06 14.36 23.82
CA ILE A 664 -8.65 15.58 24.53
C ILE A 664 -8.04 15.21 25.90
N ILE A 665 -8.69 14.30 26.63
CA ILE A 665 -8.20 13.79 27.91
C ILE A 665 -6.83 13.13 27.75
N ASN A 666 -6.69 12.19 26.81
CA ASN A 666 -5.44 11.47 26.62
C ASN A 666 -4.32 12.38 26.10
N PHE A 667 -4.65 13.34 25.22
CA PHE A 667 -3.72 14.34 24.72
C PHE A 667 -3.18 15.22 25.85
N MET A 668 -4.05 15.74 26.73
CA MET A 668 -3.63 16.56 27.88
C MET A 668 -2.91 15.73 28.95
N ARG A 669 -3.13 14.41 29.01
CA ARG A 669 -2.37 13.49 29.87
C ARG A 669 -0.92 13.35 29.39
N ASN A 670 -0.69 13.23 28.08
CA ASN A 670 0.65 13.22 27.50
C ASN A 670 0.69 13.78 26.06
N PRO A 671 1.03 15.07 25.87
CA PRO A 671 1.05 15.68 24.55
C PRO A 671 2.06 15.08 23.58
N ASP A 672 3.19 14.55 24.08
CA ASP A 672 4.26 14.00 23.25
C ASP A 672 3.81 12.77 22.46
N ASP A 673 2.99 11.91 23.09
CA ASP A 673 2.46 10.68 22.49
C ASP A 673 1.60 10.97 21.25
N TYR A 674 1.08 12.19 21.12
CA TYR A 674 0.11 12.58 20.10
C TYR A 674 0.59 13.66 19.13
N ALA A 675 1.27 14.71 19.63
CA ALA A 675 1.81 15.79 18.79
C ALA A 675 3.27 15.56 18.39
N GLY A 676 3.96 14.62 19.05
CA GLY A 676 5.40 14.37 18.90
C GLY A 676 6.22 15.15 19.93
N LYS A 677 7.45 14.69 20.19
CA LYS A 677 8.34 15.20 21.26
C LYS A 677 8.74 16.67 21.13
N ASP A 678 8.63 17.24 19.93
CA ASP A 678 8.94 18.65 19.67
C ASP A 678 7.71 19.56 19.85
N THR A 679 6.63 19.05 20.46
CA THR A 679 5.41 19.83 20.68
C THR A 679 5.65 20.98 21.65
N LYS A 680 5.05 22.14 21.37
CA LYS A 680 5.05 23.30 22.28
C LYS A 680 3.92 23.21 23.33
N MET A 681 3.06 22.20 23.27
CA MET A 681 1.98 22.00 24.24
C MET A 681 2.59 21.69 25.62
N PRO A 682 2.30 22.49 26.67
CA PRO A 682 2.85 22.24 27.99
C PRO A 682 2.24 21.02 28.66
N PHE A 683 3.04 20.39 29.51
CA PHE A 683 2.66 19.32 30.43
C PHE A 683 1.91 19.88 31.65
N VAL A 684 0.62 20.22 31.48
CA VAL A 684 -0.16 20.94 32.51
C VAL A 684 -0.52 20.06 33.72
N PHE A 685 -1.04 18.87 33.47
CA PHE A 685 -1.62 17.98 34.50
C PHE A 685 -0.65 16.92 35.01
N TYR A 686 0.26 16.47 34.15
CA TYR A 686 1.26 15.43 34.41
C TYR A 686 2.64 15.89 33.95
N THR A 687 3.71 15.31 34.49
CA THR A 687 5.06 15.38 33.91
C THR A 687 5.19 14.46 32.69
N PRO A 688 6.27 14.58 31.88
CA PRO A 688 6.54 13.64 30.79
C PRO A 688 6.58 12.17 31.23
N ASP A 689 7.04 11.90 32.44
CA ASP A 689 7.08 10.57 33.06
C ASP A 689 5.75 10.15 33.71
N ARG A 690 4.65 10.87 33.40
CA ARG A 690 3.28 10.63 33.89
C ARG A 690 3.12 10.76 35.42
N VAL A 691 3.90 11.64 36.04
CA VAL A 691 3.74 11.99 37.47
C VAL A 691 2.73 13.15 37.60
N PRO A 692 1.69 13.05 38.46
CA PRO A 692 0.75 14.14 38.70
C PRO A 692 1.43 15.45 39.10
N ARG A 693 1.06 16.56 38.46
CA ARG A 693 1.51 17.93 38.83
C ARG A 693 0.53 18.68 39.72
N ILE A 694 -0.70 18.19 39.80
CA ILE A 694 -1.78 18.75 40.62
C ILE A 694 -2.53 17.62 41.33
N PRO A 695 -3.25 17.92 42.43
CA PRO A 695 -4.18 16.97 43.04
C PRO A 695 -5.29 16.56 42.05
N ASP A 696 -5.65 15.28 42.05
CA ASP A 696 -6.73 14.70 41.24
C ASP A 696 -6.71 15.10 39.75
N PRO A 697 -5.59 14.89 39.04
CA PRO A 697 -5.42 15.34 37.66
C PRO A 697 -6.47 14.76 36.70
N GLU A 698 -6.93 13.52 36.93
CA GLU A 698 -7.97 12.88 36.10
C GLU A 698 -9.33 13.59 36.20
N MET A 699 -9.65 14.17 37.35
CA MET A 699 -10.86 14.99 37.51
C MET A 699 -10.74 16.27 36.68
N TRP A 700 -9.61 16.98 36.81
CA TRP A 700 -9.39 18.23 36.09
C TRP A 700 -9.30 18.05 34.57
N LEU A 701 -8.69 16.95 34.11
CA LEU A 701 -8.67 16.58 32.70
C LEU A 701 -10.10 16.47 32.14
N LYS A 702 -11.00 15.83 32.89
CA LYS A 702 -12.42 15.70 32.51
C LYS A 702 -13.11 17.06 32.53
N TYR A 703 -12.93 17.86 33.57
CA TYR A 703 -13.60 19.16 33.72
C TYR A 703 -13.20 20.11 32.58
N ALA A 704 -11.90 20.22 32.30
CA ALA A 704 -11.39 21.01 31.17
C ALA A 704 -11.94 20.48 29.83
N THR A 705 -11.98 19.16 29.64
CA THR A 705 -12.54 18.54 28.43
C THR A 705 -14.02 18.87 28.27
N TRP A 706 -14.84 18.70 29.30
CA TRP A 706 -16.27 18.99 29.22
C TRP A 706 -16.54 20.46 28.94
N TYR A 707 -15.79 21.37 29.56
CA TYR A 707 -15.86 22.79 29.21
C TYR A 707 -15.57 23.02 27.72
N LEU A 708 -14.48 22.45 27.17
CA LEU A 708 -14.16 22.57 25.74
C LEU A 708 -15.22 21.97 24.82
N MET A 709 -15.93 20.94 25.28
CA MET A 709 -17.02 20.30 24.55
C MET A 709 -18.35 21.06 24.64
N PHE A 710 -18.48 22.03 25.56
CA PHE A 710 -19.70 22.79 25.77
C PHE A 710 -19.54 24.31 25.61
N MET A 711 -18.31 24.82 25.44
CA MET A 711 -18.06 26.25 25.31
C MET A 711 -18.81 26.84 24.11
N GLU A 712 -19.57 27.91 24.36
CA GLU A 712 -20.28 28.67 23.32
C GLU A 712 -19.66 30.05 23.09
N LYS A 713 -18.90 30.54 24.06
CA LYS A 713 -18.24 31.86 24.05
C LYS A 713 -16.82 31.75 24.59
N VAL A 714 -16.03 32.76 24.24
CA VAL A 714 -14.67 32.93 24.78
C VAL A 714 -14.76 33.35 26.25
N PRO A 715 -14.02 32.69 27.16
CA PRO A 715 -13.98 33.12 28.56
C PRO A 715 -13.36 34.52 28.67
N GLU A 716 -13.97 35.39 29.48
CA GLU A 716 -13.44 36.73 29.72
C GLU A 716 -12.13 36.62 30.50
N THR A 717 -11.02 37.08 29.92
CA THR A 717 -9.77 37.25 30.68
C THR A 717 -9.96 38.46 31.59
N LYS A 718 -10.41 38.23 32.83
CA LYS A 718 -10.36 39.28 33.85
C LYS A 718 -8.89 39.69 34.00
N ALA A 719 -8.60 40.95 33.74
CA ALA A 719 -7.31 41.53 34.07
C ALA A 719 -7.06 41.23 35.55
N VAL A 720 -5.92 40.63 35.86
CA VAL A 720 -5.49 40.49 37.25
C VAL A 720 -5.29 41.92 37.73
N GLU A 721 -6.22 42.43 38.54
CA GLU A 721 -5.92 43.58 39.38
C GLU A 721 -4.76 43.15 40.27
N GLU A 722 -3.59 43.75 40.07
CA GLU A 722 -2.49 43.72 41.02
C GLU A 722 -2.95 44.42 42.30
N ASN A 723 -3.77 43.73 43.10
CA ASN A 723 -3.98 44.09 44.48
C ASN A 723 -2.71 43.69 45.24
N VAL A 724 -1.77 44.62 45.27
CA VAL A 724 -0.72 44.68 46.29
C VAL A 724 -1.43 44.57 47.64
N ARG A 725 -1.31 43.41 48.31
CA ARG A 725 -1.65 43.30 49.72
C ARG A 725 -0.60 44.12 50.46
N GLU A 726 -1.02 45.24 51.05
CA GLU A 726 -0.24 45.89 52.12
C GLU A 726 0.00 44.85 53.23
N GLU A 727 1.25 44.70 53.63
CA GLU A 727 1.66 43.89 54.77
C GLU A 727 0.98 44.43 56.03
N ALA A 728 0.02 43.69 56.57
CA ALA A 728 -0.39 43.86 57.95
C ALA A 728 0.58 43.04 58.82
N ASP A 729 1.34 43.74 59.68
CA ASP A 729 2.12 43.14 60.77
C ASP A 729 1.22 42.20 61.59
N VAL A 730 1.51 40.90 61.53
CA VAL A 730 0.91 39.91 62.42
C VAL A 730 1.91 39.64 63.53
N ASP A 731 1.53 39.98 64.75
CA ASP A 731 2.25 39.66 65.99
C ASP A 731 2.15 38.15 66.26
N TRP A 732 3.31 37.50 66.37
CA TRP A 732 3.46 36.04 66.54
C TRP A 732 3.63 35.62 68.00
N THR A 733 3.25 36.45 68.98
CA THR A 733 3.46 36.13 70.41
C THR A 733 2.35 35.32 71.07
N ASP A 734 1.40 34.75 70.32
CA ASP A 734 0.37 33.88 70.89
C ASP A 734 0.05 32.62 70.04
N TYR A 735 1.10 31.89 69.61
CA TYR A 735 0.98 30.50 69.10
C TYR A 735 2.14 29.60 69.48
#